data_AF-A0A373F7S8-F1
#
_entry.id   AF-A0A373F7S8-F1
#
_cell.length_a   1.000
_cell.length_b   1.000
_cell.length_c   1.000
_cell.angle_alpha   90.00
_cell.angle_beta   90.00
_cell.angle_gamma   90.00
#
_symmetry.space_group_name_H-M   'P 1'
#
loop_
_entity.id
_entity.type
_entity.pdbx_description
1 polymer ?
#
loop_
_entity_poly.entity_id
_entity_poly.type
_entity_poly.pdbx_seq_one_letter_code
_entity_poly.pdbx_strand_id
1 'polypeptide(L)'
;MALFRVFGKRNDGRSSFAKLVSYVARGDEKEGHTKGREGHKATAPLIDSELYKDMPPHLYGELVSLSDAPTLGDAEHGQERPAKPAEKTLGGMQSLSMGKRPQGQQAAKVPIETNCLDIETAAHEMRAVAAMNGRVKDPVYHCMVSLPTKEKLTAAAMFEIARETIKAIGFEGHQYVAAIHDDTNNQHIHIGVNRVHPETYKAVYPNRDHYKGAKAMRELELRFGLSHDRGAYAVFERDGKTVVDWASKDPNSKEKAPAKARDMEVHGRESLFSYARAEPRKAVSELLKSNAPTWAELHQVMGRYGLELRTKGQGFAVYDKANQEQTPIKASDMHEAMSKARLEKALGPFEPAPQIEQQAEQTYNPERAPKRDPAKRAQRAEERADQRRQLRELYDEGKKPLVQETAKQVQALKESIAQRAKDITTSAQAERKAIYTADEAPATKKARLSLLAAETAKQRAELRAAAKRERAAIPKVQPFREWVADQAEAGHPAAISQVRGYLYADKRKLQKWKQADELRATMPGIKGPGPVDMEQDGQLWGIASMTYQVNRQTGDVRYQIAGREAFTDYGKRLTFDGQASTNEAAILAGLQVAQAKFGQALELTGTDEFKRRVAEVAAKQGLRVTFTDPAIEQYRQQLTRPQPQPERAATAEDMARSKREADQLARQHIGQAGKIQVLTEGATARGEIVGETAQHLVQRVSPTLAVTHEKARFAHLPAGQRPKPGQHLAISYADSKGKTVPIQPPARGKGLTR
;
A
#
# COMPACT_ATOMS: atom_id res chain seq x y z
N MET A 1 -26.38 -23.26 -3.69
CA MET A 1 -26.51 -22.84 -5.11
C MET A 1 -25.16 -23.05 -5.78
N ALA A 2 -25.07 -23.23 -7.11
CA ALA A 2 -23.76 -23.42 -7.75
C ALA A 2 -22.97 -22.09 -7.76
N LEU A 3 -22.19 -21.84 -6.70
CA LEU A 3 -21.55 -20.56 -6.45
C LEU A 3 -20.05 -20.69 -6.67
N PHE A 4 -19.56 -20.01 -7.70
CA PHE A 4 -18.13 -19.72 -7.86
C PHE A 4 -17.77 -18.53 -6.98
N ARG A 5 -16.93 -18.76 -5.98
CA ARG A 5 -16.37 -17.69 -5.15
C ARG A 5 -14.86 -17.65 -5.30
N VAL A 6 -14.36 -16.48 -5.67
CA VAL A 6 -12.94 -16.15 -5.62
C VAL A 6 -12.68 -15.51 -4.26
N PHE A 7 -11.81 -16.10 -3.46
CA PHE A 7 -11.34 -15.47 -2.23
C PHE A 7 -10.14 -14.59 -2.55
N GLY A 8 -10.43 -13.34 -2.92
CA GLY A 8 -9.42 -12.31 -3.08
C GLY A 8 -9.15 -11.59 -1.76
N LYS A 9 -7.90 -11.66 -1.29
CA LYS A 9 -7.27 -10.98 -0.14
C LYS A 9 -7.32 -11.71 1.21
N ARG A 10 -6.26 -12.48 1.48
CA ARG A 10 -5.55 -12.44 2.76
C ARG A 10 -4.09 -12.10 2.46
N ASN A 11 -3.78 -10.81 2.39
CA ASN A 11 -2.39 -10.30 2.35
C ASN A 11 -1.89 -10.11 3.78
N ASP A 12 -2.03 -11.15 4.61
CA ASP A 12 -1.72 -11.17 6.04
C ASP A 12 -0.45 -12.00 6.34
N GLY A 13 0.32 -12.37 5.30
CA GLY A 13 1.46 -13.27 5.44
C GLY A 13 1.06 -14.71 5.81
N ARG A 14 -0.23 -15.08 5.69
CA ARG A 14 -0.73 -16.42 6.02
C ARG A 14 -1.09 -17.30 4.81
N SER A 15 -0.97 -16.87 3.55
CA SER A 15 -1.24 -17.72 2.37
C SER A 15 0.05 -18.25 1.74
N SER A 16 0.61 -19.32 2.30
CA SER A 16 1.69 -20.08 1.66
C SER A 16 1.13 -21.31 0.96
N PHE A 17 1.80 -21.85 -0.07
CA PHE A 17 1.40 -23.16 -0.64
C PHE A 17 1.29 -24.25 0.43
N ALA A 18 2.11 -24.18 1.49
CA ALA A 18 2.01 -25.07 2.65
C ALA A 18 0.70 -24.85 3.45
N LYS A 19 0.30 -23.59 3.67
CA LYS A 19 -0.98 -23.29 4.31
C LYS A 19 -2.18 -23.62 3.42
N LEU A 20 -2.10 -23.42 2.11
CA LEU A 20 -3.12 -23.83 1.15
C LEU A 20 -3.31 -25.35 1.17
N VAL A 21 -2.22 -26.13 1.07
CA VAL A 21 -2.29 -27.59 1.16
C VAL A 21 -2.79 -28.04 2.54
N SER A 22 -2.40 -27.37 3.63
CA SER A 22 -2.87 -27.70 4.98
C SER A 22 -4.32 -27.30 5.26
N TYR A 23 -4.81 -26.22 4.64
CA TYR A 23 -6.18 -25.70 4.77
C TYR A 23 -7.14 -26.54 3.93
N VAL A 24 -6.70 -26.95 2.74
CA VAL A 24 -7.44 -27.88 1.86
C VAL A 24 -7.51 -29.30 2.47
N ALA A 25 -6.66 -29.64 3.45
CA ALA A 25 -6.70 -30.90 4.19
C ALA A 25 -7.49 -30.84 5.52
N ARG A 26 -7.90 -29.65 5.99
CA ARG A 26 -8.64 -29.45 7.24
C ARG A 26 -9.97 -28.77 6.91
N GLY A 27 -11.10 -29.44 7.16
CA GLY A 27 -12.43 -28.86 6.96
C GLY A 27 -12.62 -27.51 7.64
N ASP A 28 -13.59 -26.73 7.16
CA ASP A 28 -13.93 -25.39 7.65
C ASP A 28 -14.36 -25.46 9.14
N GLU A 29 -13.40 -25.35 10.06
CA GLU A 29 -13.69 -25.04 11.45
C GLU A 29 -14.16 -23.58 11.53
N LYS A 30 -15.42 -23.40 11.94
CA LYS A 30 -16.09 -22.11 12.11
C LYS A 30 -15.21 -21.12 12.90
N GLU A 31 -14.72 -20.07 12.24
CA GLU A 31 -14.31 -18.83 12.92
C GLU A 31 -15.58 -18.17 13.50
N GLY A 32 -15.93 -18.55 14.73
CA GLY A 32 -17.01 -17.96 15.49
C GLY A 32 -16.72 -16.51 15.84
N HIS A 33 -17.52 -15.59 15.29
CA HIS A 33 -17.64 -14.24 15.82
C HIS A 33 -18.12 -14.27 17.27
N THR A 34 -17.23 -14.02 18.23
CA THR A 34 -17.61 -13.53 19.56
C THR A 34 -16.72 -12.37 19.97
N LYS A 35 -17.36 -11.25 20.32
CA LYS A 35 -16.75 -10.10 20.99
C LYS A 35 -16.44 -10.49 22.44
N GLY A 36 -15.22 -10.25 22.89
CA GLY A 36 -14.81 -10.35 24.29
C GLY A 36 -13.49 -9.62 24.52
N ARG A 37 -13.49 -8.68 25.46
CA ARG A 37 -12.38 -7.83 25.88
C ARG A 37 -11.70 -8.49 27.10
N GLU A 38 -10.43 -8.11 27.34
CA GLU A 38 -9.50 -8.56 28.41
C GLU A 38 -8.62 -9.75 27.99
N GLY A 39 -7.29 -9.81 28.18
CA GLY A 39 -6.27 -8.93 28.76
C GLY A 39 -4.98 -9.76 28.90
N HIS A 40 -3.82 -9.18 28.56
CA HIS A 40 -2.44 -9.74 28.68
C HIS A 40 -2.07 -10.89 27.71
N LYS A 41 -0.86 -11.02 27.15
CA LYS A 41 0.47 -10.41 27.34
C LYS A 41 1.21 -10.46 25.99
N ALA A 42 2.12 -9.52 25.75
CA ALA A 42 3.02 -9.57 24.61
C ALA A 42 3.95 -10.79 24.71
N THR A 43 3.93 -11.66 23.71
CA THR A 43 5.00 -12.64 23.47
C THR A 43 5.76 -12.23 22.23
N ALA A 44 7.08 -12.14 22.42
CA ALA A 44 8.12 -11.69 21.51
C ALA A 44 8.21 -12.55 20.22
N PRO A 45 9.08 -12.19 19.26
CA PRO A 45 9.07 -12.75 17.91
C PRO A 45 9.65 -14.16 17.92
N LEU A 46 8.91 -15.16 17.42
CA LEU A 46 9.52 -16.42 17.00
C LEU A 46 10.20 -16.22 15.64
N ILE A 47 11.41 -15.68 15.68
CA ILE A 47 12.53 -16.28 14.96
C ILE A 47 13.20 -17.16 16.01
N ASP A 48 12.93 -18.46 15.98
CA ASP A 48 13.88 -19.44 16.48
C ASP A 48 13.96 -20.55 15.44
N SER A 49 14.94 -20.35 14.57
CA SER A 49 15.44 -21.33 13.63
C SER A 49 16.45 -22.21 14.34
N GLU A 50 16.03 -23.35 14.88
CA GLU A 50 16.97 -24.40 15.29
C GLU A 50 17.53 -25.22 14.11
N LEU A 51 17.48 -24.69 12.88
CA LEU A 51 18.07 -25.33 11.69
C LEU A 51 19.37 -24.69 11.20
N TYR A 52 19.95 -23.72 11.94
CA TYR A 52 21.16 -23.00 11.51
C TYR A 52 22.17 -22.75 12.64
N LYS A 53 22.29 -23.65 13.62
CA LYS A 53 23.25 -23.46 14.72
C LYS A 53 24.69 -23.87 14.40
N ASP A 54 24.91 -24.60 13.29
CA ASP A 54 26.24 -25.12 12.91
C ASP A 54 26.61 -24.85 11.45
N MET A 55 26.03 -23.83 10.81
CA MET A 55 26.39 -23.49 9.43
C MET A 55 27.60 -22.55 9.43
N PRO A 56 28.74 -22.92 8.82
CA PRO A 56 29.95 -22.11 8.93
C PRO A 56 29.80 -20.75 8.21
N PRO A 57 30.53 -19.70 8.65
CA PRO A 57 30.31 -18.31 8.22
C PRO A 57 30.50 -18.01 6.73
N HIS A 58 31.02 -18.95 5.93
CA HIS A 58 31.36 -18.73 4.50
C HIS A 58 30.16 -18.83 3.53
N LEU A 59 28.93 -19.04 4.04
CA LEU A 59 27.70 -19.11 3.23
C LEU A 59 26.82 -17.85 3.27
N TYR A 60 27.23 -16.79 3.95
CA TYR A 60 26.69 -15.45 3.73
C TYR A 60 27.50 -14.79 2.61
N GLY A 61 26.92 -14.65 1.42
CA GLY A 61 27.65 -14.17 0.25
C GLY A 61 28.18 -12.75 0.40
N GLU A 62 29.51 -12.63 0.44
CA GLU A 62 30.27 -11.57 -0.22
C GLU A 62 31.19 -12.21 -1.28
N LEU A 63 31.26 -11.62 -2.47
CA LEU A 63 32.11 -12.04 -3.57
C LEU A 63 33.58 -11.75 -3.24
N VAL A 64 34.43 -12.78 -3.06
CA VAL A 64 35.89 -12.67 -3.10
C VAL A 64 36.50 -13.90 -3.80
N SER A 65 37.63 -13.71 -4.49
CA SER A 65 38.28 -14.57 -5.48
C SER A 65 38.85 -15.90 -4.99
N LEU A 66 38.95 -16.86 -5.93
CA LEU A 66 39.66 -18.13 -5.80
C LEU A 66 41.17 -17.95 -5.59
N SER A 67 41.60 -18.00 -4.34
CA SER A 67 42.93 -18.46 -3.93
C SER A 67 42.89 -18.71 -2.42
N ASP A 68 43.35 -19.89 -2.01
CA ASP A 68 43.63 -20.29 -0.63
C ASP A 68 42.50 -21.02 0.12
N ALA A 69 42.44 -22.34 -0.06
CA ALA A 69 41.81 -23.26 0.90
C ALA A 69 42.87 -24.25 1.41
N PRO A 70 43.08 -24.41 2.74
CA PRO A 70 43.89 -25.47 3.29
C PRO A 70 43.08 -26.76 3.50
N THR A 71 43.76 -27.88 3.28
CA THR A 71 43.31 -29.26 3.45
C THR A 71 43.31 -29.70 4.92
N LEU A 72 42.34 -30.54 5.29
CA LEU A 72 42.30 -31.45 6.45
C LEU A 72 41.20 -32.48 6.11
N GLY A 73 41.38 -33.80 6.18
CA GLY A 73 42.25 -34.59 7.05
C GLY A 73 41.35 -35.53 7.88
N ASP A 74 41.15 -36.74 7.36
CA ASP A 74 40.71 -38.02 7.96
C ASP A 74 39.92 -38.04 9.29
N ALA A 75 38.73 -38.67 9.24
CA ALA A 75 38.21 -39.50 10.34
C ALA A 75 37.18 -40.51 9.80
N GLU A 76 37.33 -41.74 10.26
CA GLU A 76 36.92 -43.00 9.66
C GLU A 76 35.86 -43.73 10.54
N HIS A 77 35.15 -44.71 9.95
CA HIS A 77 34.38 -45.83 10.57
C HIS A 77 33.09 -45.49 11.33
N GLY A 78 31.95 -46.20 11.24
CA GLY A 78 31.45 -47.45 10.63
C GLY A 78 29.94 -47.50 11.01
N GLN A 79 29.03 -48.37 10.58
CA GLN A 79 29.03 -49.69 9.97
C GLN A 79 27.70 -49.87 9.21
N GLU A 80 27.73 -50.67 8.16
CA GLU A 80 26.60 -51.10 7.31
C GLU A 80 25.67 -52.12 7.98
N ARG A 81 24.44 -52.27 7.44
CA ARG A 81 23.70 -53.55 7.26
C ARG A 81 22.46 -53.34 6.35
N PRO A 82 21.91 -54.39 5.72
CA PRO A 82 21.95 -54.54 4.25
C PRO A 82 20.60 -54.40 3.53
N ALA A 83 20.69 -54.28 2.20
CA ALA A 83 19.60 -54.16 1.24
C ALA A 83 18.99 -55.51 0.79
N LYS A 84 17.74 -55.46 0.28
CA LYS A 84 17.19 -56.13 -0.94
C LYS A 84 15.64 -56.11 -0.92
N PRO A 85 14.93 -56.36 -2.05
CA PRO A 85 15.05 -55.86 -3.42
C PRO A 85 13.72 -55.23 -3.92
N ALA A 86 13.71 -54.76 -5.17
CA ALA A 86 12.65 -53.96 -5.81
C ALA A 86 11.40 -54.74 -6.26
N GLU A 87 10.25 -54.06 -6.32
CA GLU A 87 9.21 -54.32 -7.32
C GLU A 87 8.40 -53.05 -7.63
N LYS A 88 8.24 -52.76 -8.93
CA LYS A 88 7.41 -51.68 -9.49
C LYS A 88 6.12 -52.30 -10.00
N THR A 89 4.97 -51.78 -9.59
CA THR A 89 3.81 -51.59 -10.47
C THR A 89 2.78 -50.63 -9.85
N LEU A 90 2.10 -49.92 -10.74
CA LEU A 90 1.10 -48.88 -10.51
C LEU A 90 -0.12 -49.36 -9.69
N GLY A 91 -0.74 -48.40 -9.01
CA GLY A 91 -2.15 -48.46 -8.61
C GLY A 91 -2.38 -49.02 -7.21
N GLY A 92 -2.47 -48.13 -6.22
CA GLY A 92 -2.90 -48.52 -4.89
C GLY A 92 -3.28 -47.31 -4.06
N MET A 93 -4.58 -47.12 -3.83
CA MET A 93 -5.09 -46.36 -2.68
C MET A 93 -4.31 -46.78 -1.43
N GLN A 94 -3.53 -45.87 -0.83
CA GLN A 94 -2.86 -46.18 0.43
C GLN A 94 -3.69 -45.68 1.61
N SER A 95 -4.37 -46.61 2.26
CA SER A 95 -4.72 -46.49 3.67
C SER A 95 -3.46 -46.71 4.51
N LEU A 96 -2.97 -45.68 5.20
CA LEU A 96 -1.92 -45.84 6.20
C LEU A 96 -2.45 -45.48 7.59
N SER A 97 -2.37 -46.49 8.46
CA SER A 97 -2.57 -46.45 9.90
C SER A 97 -1.20 -46.40 10.57
N MET A 98 -1.00 -45.47 11.51
CA MET A 98 0.15 -45.49 12.42
C MET A 98 -0.29 -45.06 13.82
N GLY A 99 0.08 -45.87 14.81
CA GLY A 99 0.38 -45.48 16.20
C GLY A 99 -0.78 -45.04 17.08
N LYS A 100 -1.08 -45.84 18.11
CA LYS A 100 -2.10 -45.63 19.15
C LYS A 100 -2.14 -44.18 19.69
N ARG A 101 -3.33 -43.58 19.61
CA ARG A 101 -3.78 -42.43 20.43
C ARG A 101 -4.92 -42.89 21.34
N PRO A 102 -5.15 -42.24 22.50
CA PRO A 102 -6.31 -42.52 23.33
C PRO A 102 -7.61 -42.17 22.58
N GLN A 103 -8.67 -42.89 22.95
CA GLN A 103 -9.95 -43.02 22.24
C GLN A 103 -10.62 -41.70 21.81
N GLY A 104 -11.17 -41.70 20.59
CA GLY A 104 -12.44 -41.02 20.30
C GLY A 104 -12.44 -39.87 19.30
N GLN A 105 -12.09 -40.13 18.02
CA GLN A 105 -12.71 -39.61 16.77
C GLN A 105 -11.68 -39.63 15.63
N GLN A 106 -11.86 -40.51 14.64
CA GLN A 106 -11.09 -40.49 13.39
C GLN A 106 -11.58 -39.32 12.54
N ALA A 107 -10.68 -38.39 12.18
CA ALA A 107 -10.99 -37.33 11.22
C ALA A 107 -11.33 -37.95 9.86
N ALA A 108 -12.47 -37.57 9.27
CA ALA A 108 -12.90 -38.05 7.96
C ALA A 108 -11.85 -37.71 6.89
N LYS A 109 -11.48 -38.69 6.05
CA LYS A 109 -10.55 -38.49 4.93
C LYS A 109 -11.24 -37.64 3.85
N VAL A 110 -10.77 -36.42 3.66
CA VAL A 110 -11.20 -35.51 2.58
C VAL A 110 -10.64 -36.02 1.24
N PRO A 111 -11.45 -36.21 0.17
CA PRO A 111 -10.94 -36.54 -1.16
C PRO A 111 -10.12 -35.38 -1.75
N ILE A 112 -8.92 -35.66 -2.27
CA ILE A 112 -7.98 -34.68 -2.83
C ILE A 112 -7.49 -35.10 -4.22
N GLU A 113 -7.31 -34.15 -5.13
CA GLU A 113 -6.67 -34.32 -6.45
C GLU A 113 -5.57 -33.26 -6.64
N THR A 114 -4.46 -33.65 -7.25
CA THR A 114 -3.39 -32.72 -7.66
C THR A 114 -2.70 -33.23 -8.94
N ASN A 115 -2.14 -32.31 -9.72
CA ASN A 115 -1.24 -32.62 -10.83
C ASN A 115 0.25 -32.37 -10.49
N CYS A 116 0.56 -32.14 -9.21
CA CYS A 116 1.94 -32.18 -8.71
C CYS A 116 2.39 -33.64 -8.54
N LEU A 117 3.69 -33.87 -8.26
CA LEU A 117 4.22 -35.23 -8.12
C LEU A 117 3.55 -36.00 -6.99
N ASP A 118 3.28 -35.32 -5.87
CA ASP A 118 2.54 -35.85 -4.72
C ASP A 118 1.92 -34.71 -3.90
N ILE A 119 0.89 -34.99 -3.11
CA ILE A 119 0.25 -34.00 -2.25
C ILE A 119 1.19 -33.46 -1.16
N GLU A 120 2.07 -34.32 -0.62
CA GLU A 120 3.05 -33.93 0.41
C GLU A 120 4.14 -33.00 -0.15
N THR A 121 4.49 -33.18 -1.42
CA THR A 121 5.52 -32.38 -2.11
C THR A 121 4.96 -31.21 -2.89
N ALA A 122 3.65 -31.17 -3.16
CA ALA A 122 2.97 -30.15 -3.96
C ALA A 122 3.32 -28.72 -3.52
N ALA A 123 3.35 -28.46 -2.20
CA ALA A 123 3.69 -27.14 -1.69
C ALA A 123 5.12 -26.70 -2.02
N HIS A 124 6.07 -27.63 -1.98
CA HIS A 124 7.48 -27.38 -2.31
C HIS A 124 7.66 -27.22 -3.82
N GLU A 125 7.01 -28.06 -4.63
CA GLU A 125 7.04 -27.99 -6.09
C GLU A 125 6.45 -26.68 -6.62
N MET A 126 5.26 -26.31 -6.12
CA MET A 126 4.60 -25.06 -6.52
C MET A 126 5.44 -23.84 -6.10
N ARG A 127 6.08 -23.88 -4.92
CA ARG A 127 7.01 -22.83 -4.49
C ARG A 127 8.24 -22.75 -5.39
N ALA A 128 8.82 -23.88 -5.77
CA ALA A 128 9.99 -23.91 -6.65
C ALA A 128 9.66 -23.33 -8.03
N VAL A 129 8.52 -23.70 -8.63
CA VAL A 129 8.06 -23.13 -9.90
C VAL A 129 7.76 -21.63 -9.76
N ALA A 130 7.12 -21.21 -8.66
CA ALA A 130 6.84 -19.80 -8.42
C ALA A 130 8.13 -18.96 -8.30
N ALA A 131 9.16 -19.49 -7.64
CA ALA A 131 10.45 -18.82 -7.47
C ALA A 131 11.16 -18.55 -8.81
N MET A 132 10.86 -19.32 -9.86
CA MET A 132 11.37 -19.08 -11.21
C MET A 132 10.86 -17.76 -11.83
N ASN A 133 9.85 -17.13 -11.23
CA ASN A 133 9.36 -15.82 -11.59
C ASN A 133 9.27 -14.89 -10.36
N GLY A 134 10.42 -14.39 -9.90
CA GLY A 134 10.53 -13.49 -8.73
C GLY A 134 9.81 -12.14 -8.83
N ARG A 135 9.17 -11.81 -9.97
CA ARG A 135 8.28 -10.64 -10.09
C ARG A 135 6.90 -10.90 -9.47
N VAL A 136 6.53 -12.16 -9.28
CA VAL A 136 5.23 -12.59 -8.76
C VAL A 136 5.30 -12.64 -7.24
N LYS A 137 4.75 -11.62 -6.59
CA LYS A 137 4.72 -11.52 -5.12
C LYS A 137 3.65 -12.43 -4.49
N ASP A 138 2.58 -12.72 -5.24
CA ASP A 138 1.47 -13.56 -4.82
C ASP A 138 1.23 -14.65 -5.89
N PRO A 139 1.95 -15.79 -5.79
CA PRO A 139 1.84 -16.88 -6.76
C PRO A 139 0.66 -17.81 -6.48
N VAL A 140 -0.05 -17.65 -5.37
CA VAL A 140 -1.15 -18.54 -4.98
C VAL A 140 -2.47 -17.96 -5.49
N TYR A 141 -3.24 -18.75 -6.22
CA TYR A 141 -4.62 -18.44 -6.55
C TYR A 141 -5.54 -19.45 -5.86
N HIS A 142 -6.61 -18.97 -5.24
CA HIS A 142 -7.56 -19.82 -4.53
C HIS A 142 -8.99 -19.46 -4.94
N CYS A 143 -9.76 -20.46 -5.33
CA CYS A 143 -11.20 -20.33 -5.54
C CYS A 143 -11.92 -21.55 -4.96
N MET A 144 -13.24 -21.43 -4.82
CA MET A 144 -14.10 -22.55 -4.50
C MET A 144 -15.28 -22.62 -5.46
N VAL A 145 -15.77 -23.83 -5.68
CA VAL A 145 -17.05 -24.10 -6.34
C VAL A 145 -17.93 -24.83 -5.33
N SER A 146 -19.06 -24.22 -4.96
CA SER A 146 -20.09 -24.86 -4.14
C SER A 146 -21.23 -25.33 -5.04
N LEU A 147 -21.87 -26.47 -4.74
CA LEU A 147 -23.09 -26.93 -5.41
C LEU A 147 -24.37 -26.33 -4.81
N PRO A 148 -25.52 -26.44 -5.50
CA PRO A 148 -26.85 -26.25 -4.93
C PRO A 148 -27.13 -27.04 -3.66
N THR A 149 -27.98 -26.48 -2.81
CA THR A 149 -28.35 -27.11 -1.54
C THR A 149 -29.15 -28.37 -1.84
N LYS A 150 -28.75 -29.49 -1.22
CA LYS A 150 -29.28 -30.85 -1.47
C LYS A 150 -28.86 -31.51 -2.79
N GLU A 151 -28.00 -30.89 -3.60
CA GLU A 151 -27.36 -31.56 -4.74
C GLU A 151 -25.97 -32.09 -4.32
N LYS A 152 -25.66 -33.33 -4.73
CA LYS A 152 -24.36 -33.96 -4.52
C LYS A 152 -23.93 -34.65 -5.80
N LEU A 153 -22.65 -34.55 -6.10
CA LEU A 153 -22.01 -35.23 -7.21
C LEU A 153 -20.97 -36.23 -6.68
N THR A 154 -20.56 -37.15 -7.55
CA THR A 154 -19.45 -38.06 -7.25
C THR A 154 -18.14 -37.28 -7.16
N ALA A 155 -17.15 -37.82 -6.46
CA ALA A 155 -15.83 -37.18 -6.36
C ALA A 155 -15.21 -36.94 -7.75
N ALA A 156 -15.35 -37.90 -8.66
CA ALA A 156 -14.88 -37.78 -10.04
C ALA A 156 -15.51 -36.59 -10.79
N ALA A 157 -16.83 -36.39 -10.66
CA ALA A 157 -17.53 -35.28 -11.28
C ALA A 157 -17.16 -33.92 -10.64
N MET A 158 -16.96 -33.88 -9.32
CA MET A 158 -16.48 -32.68 -8.64
C MET A 158 -15.06 -32.29 -9.07
N PHE A 159 -14.15 -33.24 -9.25
CA PHE A 159 -12.82 -32.97 -9.78
C PHE A 159 -12.83 -32.56 -11.26
N GLU A 160 -13.76 -33.11 -12.05
CA GLU A 160 -13.99 -32.64 -13.42
C GLU A 160 -14.44 -31.17 -13.44
N ILE A 161 -15.38 -30.79 -12.58
CA ILE A 161 -15.79 -29.39 -12.38
C ILE A 161 -14.60 -28.51 -12.00
N ALA A 162 -13.70 -28.98 -11.13
CA ALA A 162 -12.49 -28.22 -10.78
C ALA A 162 -11.56 -28.01 -11.97
N ARG A 163 -11.28 -29.05 -12.77
CA ARG A 163 -10.43 -28.93 -13.97
C ARG A 163 -11.01 -28.00 -15.02
N GLU A 164 -12.32 -28.10 -15.30
CA GLU A 164 -13.01 -27.21 -16.23
C GLU A 164 -13.02 -25.76 -15.72
N THR A 165 -13.19 -25.58 -14.40
CA THR A 165 -13.12 -24.25 -13.77
C THR A 165 -11.72 -23.65 -13.91
N ILE A 166 -10.66 -24.41 -13.62
CA ILE A 166 -9.26 -24.02 -13.79
C ILE A 166 -8.99 -23.58 -15.24
N LYS A 167 -9.48 -24.37 -16.21
CA LYS A 167 -9.36 -24.05 -17.63
C LYS A 167 -10.09 -22.76 -18.01
N ALA A 168 -11.36 -22.63 -17.62
CA ALA A 168 -12.20 -21.48 -17.98
C ALA A 168 -11.67 -20.14 -17.43
N ILE A 169 -11.06 -20.14 -16.24
CA ILE A 169 -10.44 -18.94 -15.66
C ILE A 169 -9.02 -18.67 -16.20
N GLY A 170 -8.46 -19.59 -17.00
CA GLY A 170 -7.23 -19.39 -17.78
C GLY A 170 -5.97 -20.02 -17.20
N PHE A 171 -6.10 -21.01 -16.31
CA PHE A 171 -4.98 -21.72 -15.68
C PHE A 171 -4.75 -23.14 -16.24
N GLU A 172 -5.14 -23.40 -17.48
CA GLU A 172 -4.86 -24.68 -18.15
C GLU A 172 -3.33 -24.97 -18.15
N GLY A 173 -2.93 -26.16 -17.70
CA GLY A 173 -1.52 -26.55 -17.57
C GLY A 173 -0.79 -26.02 -16.33
N HIS A 174 -1.45 -25.26 -15.46
CA HIS A 174 -0.86 -24.83 -14.19
C HIS A 174 -0.90 -25.93 -13.12
N GLN A 175 0.04 -25.88 -12.17
CA GLN A 175 0.00 -26.75 -11.00
C GLN A 175 -1.21 -26.40 -10.12
N TYR A 176 -1.94 -27.40 -9.62
CA TYR A 176 -3.06 -27.20 -8.71
C TYR A 176 -3.20 -28.30 -7.66
N VAL A 177 -3.96 -27.99 -6.61
CA VAL A 177 -4.46 -28.92 -5.61
C VAL A 177 -5.94 -28.63 -5.41
N ALA A 178 -6.79 -29.64 -5.44
CA ALA A 178 -8.23 -29.51 -5.21
C ALA A 178 -8.71 -30.51 -4.15
N ALA A 179 -9.64 -30.11 -3.27
CA ALA A 179 -10.25 -31.02 -2.31
C ALA A 179 -11.73 -30.77 -2.11
N ILE A 180 -12.46 -31.86 -1.89
CA ILE A 180 -13.92 -31.88 -1.80
C ILE A 180 -14.32 -31.93 -0.34
N HIS A 181 -15.13 -30.96 0.06
CA HIS A 181 -15.66 -30.81 1.40
C HIS A 181 -17.18 -30.93 1.39
N ASP A 182 -17.70 -31.62 2.42
CA ASP A 182 -19.12 -31.85 2.69
C ASP A 182 -19.50 -31.36 4.11
N ASP A 183 -18.65 -30.53 4.71
CA ASP A 183 -18.73 -30.03 6.10
C ASP A 183 -19.68 -28.82 6.27
N THR A 184 -20.23 -28.30 5.17
CA THR A 184 -21.29 -27.29 5.17
C THR A 184 -22.58 -27.83 4.54
N ASN A 185 -23.65 -27.01 4.51
CA ASN A 185 -24.94 -27.41 3.92
C ASN A 185 -24.87 -27.77 2.42
N ASN A 186 -23.78 -27.41 1.73
CA ASN A 186 -23.56 -27.71 0.31
C ASN A 186 -22.22 -28.43 0.14
N GLN A 187 -22.19 -29.46 -0.70
CA GLN A 187 -20.93 -30.03 -1.20
C GLN A 187 -20.17 -28.94 -1.97
N HIS A 188 -18.88 -28.80 -1.70
CA HIS A 188 -18.03 -27.80 -2.36
C HIS A 188 -16.61 -28.30 -2.55
N ILE A 189 -15.91 -27.72 -3.52
CA ILE A 189 -14.52 -28.04 -3.82
C ILE A 189 -13.66 -26.78 -3.72
N HIS A 190 -12.60 -26.84 -2.91
CA HIS A 190 -11.56 -25.82 -2.87
C HIS A 190 -10.52 -26.13 -3.93
N ILE A 191 -10.04 -25.09 -4.61
CA ILE A 191 -9.06 -25.21 -5.69
C ILE A 191 -7.95 -24.19 -5.43
N GLY A 192 -6.74 -24.67 -5.20
CA GLY A 192 -5.53 -23.87 -5.14
C GLY A 192 -4.68 -24.07 -6.38
N VAL A 193 -4.27 -22.98 -7.02
CA VAL A 193 -3.52 -22.99 -8.28
C VAL A 193 -2.25 -22.17 -8.14
N ASN A 194 -1.14 -22.65 -8.71
CA ASN A 194 0.06 -21.85 -8.90
C ASN A 194 -0.15 -20.91 -10.08
N ARG A 195 -0.16 -19.60 -9.85
CA ARG A 195 -0.29 -18.60 -10.93
C ARG A 195 0.87 -18.67 -11.91
N VAL A 196 2.02 -19.22 -11.53
CA VAL A 196 3.17 -19.39 -12.40
C VAL A 196 3.07 -20.74 -13.12
N HIS A 197 3.06 -20.70 -14.46
CA HIS A 197 3.00 -21.90 -15.28
C HIS A 197 4.32 -22.70 -15.16
N PRO A 198 4.29 -24.03 -14.96
CA PRO A 198 5.49 -24.84 -14.73
C PRO A 198 6.48 -24.86 -15.90
N GLU A 199 5.98 -24.86 -17.15
CA GLU A 199 6.84 -24.87 -18.34
C GLU A 199 7.28 -23.46 -18.80
N THR A 200 6.34 -22.51 -18.86
CA THR A 200 6.63 -21.18 -19.42
C THR A 200 7.15 -20.17 -18.39
N TYR A 201 6.99 -20.47 -17.10
CA TYR A 201 7.25 -19.59 -15.96
C TYR A 201 6.52 -18.23 -16.03
N LYS A 202 5.51 -18.12 -16.90
CA LYS A 202 4.65 -16.93 -16.99
C LYS A 202 3.58 -17.00 -15.91
N ALA A 203 3.28 -15.84 -15.33
CA ALA A 203 2.22 -15.71 -14.37
C ALA A 203 0.91 -15.36 -15.07
N VAL A 204 -0.17 -16.04 -14.71
CA VAL A 204 -1.53 -15.70 -15.13
C VAL A 204 -2.21 -14.91 -14.01
N TYR A 205 -2.72 -13.74 -14.36
CA TYR A 205 -3.60 -12.93 -13.53
C TYR A 205 -4.95 -12.84 -14.26
N PRO A 206 -5.91 -13.71 -13.92
CA PRO A 206 -7.20 -13.73 -14.58
C PRO A 206 -7.88 -12.36 -14.48
N ASN A 207 -8.20 -11.75 -15.62
CA ASN A 207 -9.07 -10.59 -15.65
C ASN A 207 -10.52 -11.05 -15.58
N ARG A 208 -11.34 -10.39 -14.75
CA ARG A 208 -12.78 -10.68 -14.63
C ARG A 208 -13.06 -12.16 -14.34
N ASP A 209 -12.24 -12.79 -13.50
CA ASP A 209 -12.36 -14.18 -13.07
C ASP A 209 -13.74 -14.52 -12.52
N HIS A 210 -14.34 -13.62 -11.73
CA HIS A 210 -15.70 -13.81 -11.21
C HIS A 210 -16.74 -13.95 -12.33
N TYR A 211 -16.60 -13.20 -13.42
CA TYR A 211 -17.50 -13.31 -14.59
C TYR A 211 -17.20 -14.57 -15.42
N LYS A 212 -15.92 -14.90 -15.63
CA LYS A 212 -15.52 -16.11 -16.37
C LYS A 212 -15.96 -17.38 -15.63
N GLY A 213 -15.72 -17.42 -14.32
CA GLY A 213 -16.18 -18.49 -13.44
C GLY A 213 -17.70 -18.56 -13.41
N ALA A 214 -18.41 -17.43 -13.28
CA ALA A 214 -19.88 -17.43 -13.33
C ALA A 214 -20.44 -17.98 -14.64
N LYS A 215 -19.83 -17.64 -15.79
CA LYS A 215 -20.19 -18.22 -17.10
C LYS A 215 -19.93 -19.73 -17.13
N ALA A 216 -18.74 -20.16 -16.70
CA ALA A 216 -18.38 -21.58 -16.63
C ALA A 216 -19.34 -22.37 -15.72
N MET A 217 -19.81 -21.79 -14.61
CA MET A 217 -20.81 -22.44 -13.75
C MET A 217 -22.12 -22.68 -14.51
N ARG A 218 -22.61 -21.73 -15.33
CA ARG A 218 -23.82 -21.94 -16.13
C ARG A 218 -23.64 -23.07 -17.14
N GLU A 219 -22.48 -23.16 -17.77
CA GLU A 219 -22.14 -24.19 -18.74
C GLU A 219 -22.02 -25.58 -18.06
N LEU A 220 -21.39 -25.65 -16.89
CA LEU A 220 -21.26 -26.89 -16.10
C LEU A 220 -22.59 -27.33 -15.50
N GLU A 221 -23.44 -26.41 -15.04
CA GLU A 221 -24.79 -26.74 -14.57
C GLU A 221 -25.60 -27.43 -15.67
N LEU A 222 -25.56 -26.91 -16.91
CA LEU A 222 -26.22 -27.57 -18.05
C LEU A 222 -25.65 -28.96 -18.33
N ARG A 223 -24.33 -29.11 -18.26
CA ARG A 223 -23.65 -30.39 -18.54
C ARG A 223 -23.95 -31.47 -17.50
N PHE A 224 -24.05 -31.08 -16.23
CA PHE A 224 -24.27 -32.01 -15.10
C PHE A 224 -25.75 -32.06 -14.64
N GLY A 225 -26.66 -31.36 -15.32
CA GLY A 225 -28.09 -31.34 -14.97
C GLY A 225 -28.40 -30.68 -13.63
N LEU A 226 -27.60 -29.69 -13.23
CA LEU A 226 -27.73 -28.98 -11.95
C LEU A 226 -28.67 -27.78 -12.07
N SER A 227 -29.23 -27.34 -10.94
CA SER A 227 -30.11 -26.16 -10.90
C SER A 227 -29.37 -24.83 -11.15
N HIS A 228 -29.99 -23.92 -11.91
CA HIS A 228 -29.43 -22.62 -12.25
C HIS A 228 -29.67 -21.55 -11.17
N ASP A 229 -28.60 -20.96 -10.65
CA ASP A 229 -28.64 -19.73 -9.83
C ASP A 229 -28.80 -18.42 -10.65
N ARG A 230 -29.22 -17.32 -10.00
CA ARG A 230 -29.24 -15.98 -10.59
C ARG A 230 -27.84 -15.37 -10.53
N GLY A 231 -27.36 -14.81 -11.64
CA GLY A 231 -26.03 -14.21 -11.68
C GLY A 231 -25.83 -13.24 -12.83
N ALA A 232 -24.57 -12.83 -13.03
CA ALA A 232 -24.18 -11.94 -14.13
C ALA A 232 -24.47 -12.53 -15.52
N TYR A 233 -24.52 -13.87 -15.59
CA TYR A 233 -24.92 -14.65 -16.74
C TYR A 233 -26.17 -15.46 -16.42
N ALA A 234 -27.03 -15.64 -17.43
CA ALA A 234 -28.20 -16.50 -17.38
C ALA A 234 -28.25 -17.40 -18.61
N VAL A 235 -28.97 -18.51 -18.49
CA VAL A 235 -29.26 -19.43 -19.59
C VAL A 235 -30.48 -18.93 -20.34
N PHE A 236 -30.38 -18.86 -21.66
CA PHE A 236 -31.44 -18.48 -22.57
C PHE A 236 -31.63 -19.55 -23.63
N GLU A 237 -32.86 -19.77 -24.06
CA GLU A 237 -33.15 -20.49 -25.29
C GLU A 237 -33.21 -19.49 -26.45
N ARG A 238 -32.36 -19.67 -27.46
CA ARG A 238 -32.42 -18.90 -28.72
C ARG A 238 -32.35 -19.89 -29.87
N ASP A 239 -33.33 -19.86 -30.76
CA ASP A 239 -33.40 -20.69 -31.98
C ASP A 239 -33.24 -22.21 -31.71
N GLY A 240 -33.88 -22.72 -30.64
CA GLY A 240 -33.80 -24.13 -30.26
C GLY A 240 -32.44 -24.58 -29.72
N LYS A 241 -31.54 -23.64 -29.41
CA LYS A 241 -30.24 -23.90 -28.77
C LYS A 241 -30.14 -23.16 -27.44
N THR A 242 -29.62 -23.86 -26.44
CA THR A 242 -29.35 -23.31 -25.11
C THR A 242 -28.06 -22.47 -25.14
N VAL A 243 -28.13 -21.18 -24.77
CA VAL A 243 -27.02 -20.21 -24.80
C VAL A 243 -26.88 -19.47 -23.46
N VAL A 244 -25.65 -19.22 -23.01
CA VAL A 244 -25.35 -18.46 -21.78
C VAL A 244 -24.94 -17.01 -22.11
N ASP A 245 -25.67 -16.00 -21.62
CA ASP A 245 -25.45 -14.57 -21.95
C ASP A 245 -25.64 -13.63 -20.74
N TRP A 246 -25.26 -12.34 -20.86
CA TRP A 246 -25.30 -11.32 -19.79
C TRP A 246 -26.73 -10.93 -19.36
N ALA A 247 -26.90 -10.63 -18.07
CA ALA A 247 -28.22 -10.42 -17.46
C ALA A 247 -28.84 -8.99 -17.51
N SER A 248 -28.10 -7.87 -17.75
CA SER A 248 -28.69 -6.49 -17.91
C SER A 248 -27.71 -5.38 -18.39
N LYS A 249 -28.20 -4.23 -18.94
CA LYS A 249 -27.46 -3.07 -19.53
C LYS A 249 -27.65 -1.70 -18.79
N ASP A 250 -26.52 -1.20 -18.25
CA ASP A 250 -25.93 0.16 -17.97
C ASP A 250 -26.72 1.46 -17.50
N PRO A 251 -26.30 2.11 -16.37
CA PRO A 251 -26.78 3.41 -15.82
C PRO A 251 -26.23 4.76 -16.38
N ASN A 252 -25.45 4.83 -17.45
CA ASN A 252 -24.61 6.02 -17.75
C ASN A 252 -25.23 7.10 -18.70
N SER A 253 -26.40 7.69 -18.38
CA SER A 253 -27.14 8.60 -19.28
C SER A 253 -27.10 10.11 -18.97
N LYS A 254 -26.35 10.58 -17.96
CA LYS A 254 -26.58 11.93 -17.37
C LYS A 254 -25.89 13.15 -18.00
N GLU A 255 -25.13 13.04 -19.09
CA GLU A 255 -24.43 14.18 -19.70
C GLU A 255 -24.89 14.51 -21.14
N LYS A 256 -26.20 14.44 -21.42
CA LYS A 256 -26.72 14.81 -22.74
C LYS A 256 -27.57 16.08 -22.63
N ALA A 257 -27.33 17.02 -23.56
CA ALA A 257 -28.24 18.13 -23.77
C ALA A 257 -29.69 17.61 -23.96
N PRO A 258 -30.71 18.31 -23.47
CA PRO A 258 -32.10 17.93 -23.67
C PRO A 258 -32.38 17.71 -25.16
N ALA A 259 -33.15 16.67 -25.49
CA ALA A 259 -33.34 16.23 -26.88
C ALA A 259 -33.79 17.37 -27.81
N LYS A 260 -34.70 18.24 -27.38
CA LYS A 260 -35.19 19.40 -28.14
C LYS A 260 -34.13 20.48 -28.40
N ALA A 261 -33.23 20.73 -27.45
CA ALA A 261 -32.13 21.69 -27.64
C ALA A 261 -31.12 21.18 -28.67
N ARG A 262 -30.81 19.88 -28.61
CA ARG A 262 -29.94 19.22 -29.60
C ARG A 262 -30.57 19.23 -31.00
N ASP A 263 -31.87 19.01 -31.10
CA ASP A 263 -32.61 19.01 -32.37
C ASP A 263 -32.57 20.39 -33.05
N MET A 264 -32.82 21.46 -32.30
CA MET A 264 -32.69 22.84 -32.80
C MET A 264 -31.28 23.17 -33.32
N GLU A 265 -30.26 22.74 -32.58
CA GLU A 265 -28.85 22.99 -32.94
C GLU A 265 -28.41 22.20 -34.17
N VAL A 266 -28.96 21.01 -34.39
CA VAL A 266 -28.76 20.23 -35.62
C VAL A 266 -29.34 20.98 -36.83
N HIS A 267 -30.45 21.71 -36.64
CA HIS A 267 -31.08 22.54 -37.67
C HIS A 267 -30.51 23.97 -37.76
N GLY A 268 -29.38 24.25 -37.10
CA GLY A 268 -28.66 25.52 -37.24
C GLY A 268 -29.25 26.71 -36.49
N ARG A 269 -30.25 26.50 -35.64
CA ARG A 269 -30.85 27.53 -34.76
C ARG A 269 -30.21 27.46 -33.38
N GLU A 270 -29.89 28.62 -32.79
CA GLU A 270 -29.35 28.65 -31.43
C GLU A 270 -30.46 28.27 -30.44
N SER A 271 -30.17 27.31 -29.55
CA SER A 271 -31.09 26.95 -28.47
C SER A 271 -30.93 27.90 -27.28
N LEU A 272 -32.00 28.15 -26.52
CA LEU A 272 -31.95 28.91 -25.26
C LEU A 272 -30.90 28.33 -24.30
N PHE A 273 -30.70 27.00 -24.34
CA PHE A 273 -29.68 26.30 -23.58
C PHE A 273 -28.25 26.70 -23.99
N SER A 274 -27.96 26.80 -25.29
CA SER A 274 -26.66 27.24 -25.79
C SER A 274 -26.42 28.73 -25.55
N TYR A 275 -27.42 29.58 -25.78
CA TYR A 275 -27.36 31.02 -25.53
C TYR A 275 -27.03 31.32 -24.07
N ALA A 276 -27.82 30.74 -23.14
CA ALA A 276 -27.64 30.93 -21.71
C ALA A 276 -26.24 30.48 -21.22
N ARG A 277 -25.63 29.47 -21.86
CA ARG A 277 -24.29 28.96 -21.51
C ARG A 277 -23.12 29.72 -22.15
N ALA A 278 -23.40 30.76 -22.95
CA ALA A 278 -22.39 31.57 -23.62
C ALA A 278 -21.97 32.78 -22.76
N GLU A 279 -22.23 34.00 -23.23
CA GLU A 279 -21.93 35.25 -22.51
C GLU A 279 -22.71 35.41 -21.19
N PRO A 280 -24.02 35.07 -21.11
CA PRO A 280 -24.78 35.20 -19.86
C PRO A 280 -24.17 34.37 -18.71
N ARG A 281 -23.74 33.13 -19.00
CA ARG A 281 -23.06 32.28 -18.01
C ARG A 281 -21.78 32.92 -17.46
N LYS A 282 -21.00 33.61 -18.30
CA LYS A 282 -19.75 34.25 -17.86
C LYS A 282 -20.05 35.41 -16.92
N ALA A 283 -20.99 36.26 -17.29
CA ALA A 283 -21.42 37.40 -16.47
C ALA A 283 -22.00 36.95 -15.12
N VAL A 284 -22.84 35.91 -15.11
CA VAL A 284 -23.36 35.33 -13.86
C VAL A 284 -22.25 34.67 -13.04
N SER A 285 -21.31 33.96 -13.68
CA SER A 285 -20.17 33.35 -12.97
C SER A 285 -19.25 34.39 -12.34
N GLU A 286 -19.08 35.55 -12.98
CA GLU A 286 -18.30 36.67 -12.48
C GLU A 286 -19.00 37.36 -11.30
N LEU A 287 -20.31 37.61 -11.41
CA LEU A 287 -21.11 38.12 -10.29
C LEU A 287 -21.06 37.17 -9.08
N LEU A 288 -21.21 35.85 -9.29
CA LEU A 288 -21.19 34.90 -8.18
C LEU A 288 -19.81 34.73 -7.51
N LYS A 289 -18.75 35.32 -8.09
CA LYS A 289 -17.42 35.40 -7.48
C LYS A 289 -17.20 36.70 -6.70
N SER A 290 -18.08 37.70 -6.84
CA SER A 290 -18.00 38.94 -6.06
C SER A 290 -18.30 38.66 -4.59
N ASN A 291 -17.89 39.56 -3.71
CA ASN A 291 -18.14 39.43 -2.29
C ASN A 291 -19.57 39.89 -1.98
N ALA A 292 -20.38 39.00 -1.38
CA ALA A 292 -21.79 39.23 -1.04
C ALA A 292 -22.71 39.66 -2.21
N PRO A 293 -22.88 38.80 -3.24
CA PRO A 293 -23.83 39.07 -4.32
C PRO A 293 -25.26 39.15 -3.78
N THR A 294 -26.12 39.93 -4.46
CA THR A 294 -27.55 40.08 -4.09
C THR A 294 -28.49 39.53 -5.17
N TRP A 295 -29.75 39.23 -4.80
CA TRP A 295 -30.78 38.84 -5.77
C TRP A 295 -31.03 39.91 -6.83
N ALA A 296 -31.04 41.19 -6.42
CA ALA A 296 -31.23 42.31 -7.33
C ALA A 296 -30.15 42.39 -8.42
N GLU A 297 -28.88 42.22 -8.04
CA GLU A 297 -27.76 42.20 -8.99
C GLU A 297 -27.82 40.99 -9.93
N LEU A 298 -28.20 39.81 -9.41
CA LEU A 298 -28.34 38.61 -10.24
C LEU A 298 -29.44 38.79 -11.29
N HIS A 299 -30.59 39.32 -10.88
CA HIS A 299 -31.70 39.62 -11.80
C HIS A 299 -31.34 40.72 -12.80
N GLN A 300 -30.56 41.74 -12.39
CA GLN A 300 -30.07 42.77 -13.31
C GLN A 300 -29.10 42.19 -14.35
N VAL A 301 -28.14 41.37 -13.94
CA VAL A 301 -27.18 40.72 -14.85
C VAL A 301 -27.91 39.81 -15.83
N MET A 302 -28.86 39.00 -15.36
CA MET A 302 -29.67 38.15 -16.24
C MET A 302 -30.56 38.99 -17.17
N GLY A 303 -31.15 40.07 -16.65
CA GLY A 303 -31.99 41.01 -17.40
C GLY A 303 -31.27 41.70 -18.55
N ARG A 304 -29.97 42.02 -18.41
CA ARG A 304 -29.14 42.55 -19.50
C ARG A 304 -29.07 41.62 -20.72
N TYR A 305 -29.21 40.31 -20.51
CA TYR A 305 -29.24 39.29 -21.56
C TYR A 305 -30.67 38.83 -21.91
N GLY A 306 -31.71 39.57 -21.47
CA GLY A 306 -33.10 39.20 -21.70
C GLY A 306 -33.51 37.88 -21.02
N LEU A 307 -32.81 37.47 -19.96
CA LEU A 307 -33.10 36.26 -19.21
C LEU A 307 -33.72 36.58 -17.85
N GLU A 308 -34.61 35.72 -17.38
CA GLU A 308 -35.26 35.85 -16.08
C GLU A 308 -35.19 34.55 -15.28
N LEU A 309 -34.86 34.65 -13.99
CA LEU A 309 -34.85 33.51 -13.08
C LEU A 309 -36.19 33.40 -12.35
N ARG A 310 -36.87 32.26 -12.48
CA ARG A 310 -38.14 31.99 -11.78
C ARG A 310 -38.10 30.66 -11.04
N THR A 311 -38.93 30.53 -10.00
CA THR A 311 -39.19 29.26 -9.32
C THR A 311 -40.00 28.33 -10.21
N LYS A 312 -39.54 27.08 -10.38
CA LYS A 312 -40.27 26.05 -11.12
C LYS A 312 -40.12 24.70 -10.43
N GLY A 313 -41.20 24.23 -9.79
CA GLY A 313 -41.20 23.01 -8.98
C GLY A 313 -40.20 23.11 -7.81
N GLN A 314 -39.34 22.10 -7.66
CA GLN A 314 -38.35 22.02 -6.58
C GLN A 314 -37.07 22.85 -6.82
N GLY A 315 -36.99 23.64 -7.89
CA GLY A 315 -35.78 24.38 -8.25
C GLY A 315 -36.05 25.69 -8.97
N PHE A 316 -34.99 26.25 -9.58
CA PHE A 316 -35.07 27.42 -10.44
C PHE A 316 -34.97 27.05 -11.92
N ALA A 317 -35.62 27.85 -12.75
CA ALA A 317 -35.56 27.79 -14.19
C ALA A 317 -35.30 29.19 -14.77
N VAL A 318 -34.59 29.22 -15.90
CA VAL A 318 -34.25 30.44 -16.64
C VAL A 318 -35.17 30.53 -17.84
N TYR A 319 -35.86 31.65 -17.93
CA TYR A 319 -36.82 32.00 -18.97
C TYR A 319 -36.23 33.07 -19.89
N ASP A 320 -36.69 33.07 -21.13
CA ASP A 320 -36.54 34.22 -22.03
C ASP A 320 -37.62 35.25 -21.67
N LYS A 321 -37.21 36.49 -21.41
CA LYS A 321 -38.10 37.60 -21.05
C LYS A 321 -38.97 38.03 -22.24
N ALA A 322 -38.46 37.88 -23.46
CA ALA A 322 -39.17 38.27 -24.69
C ALA A 322 -40.20 37.22 -25.13
N ASN A 323 -39.95 35.94 -24.86
CA ASN A 323 -40.86 34.85 -25.20
C ASN A 323 -41.05 33.89 -24.01
N GLN A 324 -42.10 34.14 -23.23
CA GLN A 324 -42.41 33.34 -22.04
C GLN A 324 -43.00 31.96 -22.35
N GLU A 325 -43.46 31.72 -23.60
CA GLU A 325 -43.96 30.42 -24.06
C GLU A 325 -42.81 29.46 -24.42
N GLN A 326 -41.59 30.00 -24.63
CA GLN A 326 -40.40 29.20 -24.85
C GLN A 326 -40.14 28.28 -23.66
N THR A 327 -39.79 27.01 -23.94
CA THR A 327 -39.49 26.05 -22.86
C THR A 327 -38.27 26.54 -22.06
N PRO A 328 -38.41 26.78 -20.74
CA PRO A 328 -37.32 27.32 -19.94
C PRO A 328 -36.27 26.24 -19.67
N ILE A 329 -35.03 26.67 -19.44
CA ILE A 329 -33.95 25.77 -19.07
C ILE A 329 -33.86 25.67 -17.54
N LYS A 330 -33.41 24.52 -17.03
CA LYS A 330 -33.12 24.40 -15.60
C LYS A 330 -31.93 25.30 -15.26
N ALA A 331 -32.02 26.08 -14.18
CA ALA A 331 -30.98 27.06 -13.84
C ALA A 331 -29.61 26.42 -13.59
N SER A 332 -29.57 25.23 -12.98
CA SER A 332 -28.33 24.48 -12.77
C SER A 332 -27.63 24.05 -14.07
N ASP A 333 -28.36 23.98 -15.18
CA ASP A 333 -27.79 23.59 -16.47
C ASP A 333 -27.05 24.77 -17.13
N MET A 334 -27.49 26.01 -16.87
CA MET A 334 -26.76 27.22 -17.22
C MET A 334 -25.43 27.28 -16.45
N HIS A 335 -25.51 27.22 -15.12
CA HIS A 335 -24.34 27.20 -14.24
C HIS A 335 -24.63 26.41 -12.96
N GLU A 336 -23.67 25.61 -12.50
CA GLU A 336 -23.88 24.69 -11.38
C GLU A 336 -24.18 25.40 -10.04
N ALA A 337 -23.70 26.63 -9.88
CA ALA A 337 -23.95 27.46 -8.70
C ALA A 337 -25.37 28.04 -8.68
N MET A 338 -26.13 27.91 -9.77
CA MET A 338 -27.50 28.40 -9.89
C MET A 338 -28.55 27.36 -9.50
N SER A 339 -28.17 26.31 -8.78
CA SER A 339 -29.14 25.43 -8.14
C SER A 339 -29.80 26.17 -6.97
N LYS A 340 -31.07 25.85 -6.70
CA LYS A 340 -31.86 26.51 -5.66
C LYS A 340 -31.15 26.56 -4.30
N ALA A 341 -30.70 25.41 -3.82
CA ALA A 341 -29.98 25.29 -2.55
C ALA A 341 -28.66 26.07 -2.51
N ARG A 342 -27.94 26.20 -3.65
CA ARG A 342 -26.67 26.93 -3.69
C ARG A 342 -26.88 28.43 -3.74
N LEU A 343 -27.87 28.91 -4.51
CA LEU A 343 -28.22 30.33 -4.55
C LEU A 343 -28.83 30.79 -3.24
N GLU A 344 -29.76 30.04 -2.64
CA GLU A 344 -30.34 30.42 -1.35
C GLU A 344 -29.30 30.45 -0.22
N LYS A 345 -28.29 29.57 -0.29
CA LYS A 345 -27.15 29.61 0.64
C LYS A 345 -26.26 30.83 0.43
N ALA A 346 -26.12 31.31 -0.80
CA ALA A 346 -25.22 32.42 -1.14
C ALA A 346 -25.89 33.80 -1.02
N LEU A 347 -27.16 33.90 -1.38
CA LEU A 347 -27.93 35.15 -1.53
C LEU A 347 -29.03 35.31 -0.47
N GLY A 348 -29.32 34.27 0.32
CA GLY A 348 -30.46 34.25 1.24
C GLY A 348 -31.75 33.77 0.57
N PRO A 349 -32.91 33.91 1.25
CA PRO A 349 -34.20 33.46 0.72
C PRO A 349 -34.51 34.12 -0.62
N PHE A 350 -35.14 33.39 -1.54
CA PHE A 350 -35.39 33.88 -2.89
C PHE A 350 -36.23 35.16 -2.93
N GLU A 351 -35.72 36.18 -3.64
CA GLU A 351 -36.46 37.38 -3.97
C GLU A 351 -36.76 37.42 -5.48
N PRO A 352 -38.02 37.68 -5.90
CA PRO A 352 -38.37 37.79 -7.31
C PRO A 352 -37.75 39.04 -7.93
N ALA A 353 -37.57 39.02 -9.27
CA ALA A 353 -37.05 40.17 -9.99
C ALA A 353 -37.97 41.40 -9.82
N PRO A 354 -37.43 42.60 -9.55
CA PRO A 354 -38.23 43.81 -9.50
C PRO A 354 -38.86 44.09 -10.88
N GLN A 355 -40.08 44.63 -10.92
CA GLN A 355 -40.82 44.97 -12.14
C GLN A 355 -40.26 46.21 -12.88
N ILE A 356 -38.94 46.39 -12.90
CA ILE A 356 -38.30 47.49 -13.60
C ILE A 356 -38.06 47.04 -15.05
N GLU A 357 -38.61 47.78 -16.01
CA GLU A 357 -38.32 47.60 -17.44
C GLU A 357 -36.88 48.04 -17.74
N GLN A 358 -35.93 47.15 -17.49
CA GLN A 358 -34.57 47.28 -18.00
C GLN A 358 -34.55 46.88 -19.48
N GLN A 359 -34.03 47.77 -20.34
CA GLN A 359 -33.74 47.44 -21.73
C GLN A 359 -32.60 46.41 -21.78
N ALA A 360 -32.82 45.29 -22.44
CA ALA A 360 -31.82 44.25 -22.61
C ALA A 360 -30.76 44.69 -23.62
N GLU A 361 -29.48 44.60 -23.26
CA GLU A 361 -28.35 44.88 -24.14
C GLU A 361 -28.18 43.78 -25.20
N GLN A 362 -28.55 42.54 -24.84
CA GLN A 362 -28.65 41.42 -25.75
C GLN A 362 -29.92 40.64 -25.46
N THR A 363 -30.58 40.14 -26.49
CA THR A 363 -31.72 39.24 -26.36
C THR A 363 -31.43 37.92 -27.06
N TYR A 364 -32.02 36.85 -26.53
CA TYR A 364 -32.02 35.56 -27.20
C TYR A 364 -32.72 35.69 -28.55
N ASN A 365 -32.00 35.44 -29.63
CA ASN A 365 -32.55 35.42 -30.98
C ASN A 365 -32.25 34.05 -31.62
N PRO A 366 -33.21 33.12 -31.67
CA PRO A 366 -33.02 31.79 -32.24
C PRO A 366 -32.69 31.82 -33.76
N GLU A 367 -32.98 32.93 -34.45
CA GLU A 367 -32.69 33.16 -35.87
C GLU A 367 -31.32 33.80 -36.12
N ARG A 368 -30.51 34.05 -35.07
CA ARG A 368 -29.19 34.65 -35.24
C ARG A 368 -28.29 33.73 -36.07
N ALA A 369 -27.92 34.19 -37.26
CA ALA A 369 -27.08 33.42 -38.16
C ALA A 369 -25.74 33.04 -37.47
N PRO A 370 -25.34 31.75 -37.50
CA PRO A 370 -24.11 31.30 -36.88
C PRO A 370 -22.88 32.01 -37.48
N LYS A 371 -21.94 32.44 -36.62
CA LYS A 371 -20.72 33.21 -36.99
C LYS A 371 -19.85 32.54 -38.06
N ARG A 372 -20.06 31.25 -38.31
CA ARG A 372 -19.45 30.46 -39.38
C ARG A 372 -20.51 29.51 -39.92
N ASP A 373 -20.58 29.38 -41.24
CA ASP A 373 -21.46 28.47 -41.95
C ASP A 373 -21.35 27.02 -41.37
N PRO A 374 -22.39 26.51 -40.70
CA PRO A 374 -22.39 25.19 -40.09
C PRO A 374 -22.25 24.07 -41.12
N ALA A 375 -22.81 24.24 -42.32
CA ALA A 375 -22.74 23.26 -43.39
C ALA A 375 -21.29 23.11 -43.89
N LYS A 376 -20.61 24.23 -44.16
CA LYS A 376 -19.17 24.22 -44.51
C LYS A 376 -18.29 23.67 -43.39
N ARG A 377 -18.67 23.88 -42.13
CA ARG A 377 -17.94 23.31 -40.97
C ARG A 377 -18.13 21.80 -40.87
N ALA A 378 -19.36 21.31 -41.09
CA ALA A 378 -19.68 19.89 -41.10
C ALA A 378 -18.95 19.19 -42.26
N GLN A 379 -19.02 19.75 -43.47
CA GLN A 379 -18.29 19.25 -44.65
C GLN A 379 -16.79 19.14 -44.38
N ARG A 380 -16.14 20.21 -43.91
CA ARG A 380 -14.71 20.16 -43.54
C ARG A 380 -14.40 19.20 -42.39
N ALA A 381 -15.37 18.88 -41.54
CA ALA A 381 -15.16 17.90 -40.47
C ALA A 381 -15.22 16.47 -41.00
N GLU A 382 -16.14 16.22 -41.93
CA GLU A 382 -16.30 14.97 -42.66
C GLU A 382 -15.11 14.70 -43.59
N GLU A 383 -14.72 15.66 -44.44
CA GLU A 383 -13.52 15.58 -45.29
C GLU A 383 -12.27 15.24 -44.49
N ARG A 384 -12.07 15.90 -43.34
CA ARG A 384 -10.93 15.59 -42.46
C ARG A 384 -11.07 14.21 -41.80
N ALA A 385 -12.28 13.72 -41.56
CA ALA A 385 -12.50 12.38 -41.04
C ALA A 385 -12.20 11.31 -42.11
N ASP A 386 -12.59 11.56 -43.36
CA ASP A 386 -12.24 10.73 -44.51
C ASP A 386 -10.74 10.69 -44.75
N GLN A 387 -10.08 11.84 -44.80
CA GLN A 387 -8.62 11.92 -44.94
C GLN A 387 -7.88 11.14 -43.83
N ARG A 388 -8.39 11.19 -42.59
CA ARG A 388 -7.82 10.40 -41.48
C ARG A 388 -8.10 8.91 -41.62
N ARG A 389 -9.27 8.51 -42.14
CA ARG A 389 -9.60 7.11 -42.43
C ARG A 389 -8.68 6.57 -43.51
N GLN A 390 -8.57 7.25 -44.65
CA GLN A 390 -7.70 6.86 -45.76
C GLN A 390 -6.24 6.76 -45.33
N LEU A 391 -5.72 7.75 -44.60
CA LEU A 391 -4.35 7.71 -44.09
C LEU A 391 -4.11 6.51 -43.15
N ARG A 392 -5.12 6.15 -42.35
CA ARG A 392 -5.04 4.98 -41.48
C ARG A 392 -5.12 3.66 -42.25
N GLU A 393 -5.95 3.61 -43.28
CA GLU A 393 -6.08 2.45 -44.16
C GLU A 393 -4.77 2.16 -44.90
N LEU A 394 -4.13 3.18 -45.46
CA LEU A 394 -2.79 3.06 -46.06
C LEU A 394 -1.74 2.49 -45.10
N TYR A 395 -1.72 2.96 -43.85
CA TYR A 395 -0.84 2.40 -42.82
C TYR A 395 -1.19 0.94 -42.50
N ASP A 396 -2.48 0.65 -42.37
CA ASP A 396 -2.95 -0.69 -42.04
C ASP A 396 -2.70 -1.70 -43.18
N GLU A 397 -2.68 -1.26 -44.44
CA GLU A 397 -2.28 -2.05 -45.60
C GLU A 397 -0.77 -2.30 -45.64
N GLY A 398 0.05 -1.25 -45.49
CA GLY A 398 1.51 -1.37 -45.51
C GLY A 398 2.05 -2.24 -44.38
N LYS A 399 1.42 -2.22 -43.20
CA LYS A 399 1.88 -3.01 -42.04
C LYS A 399 1.49 -4.49 -42.11
N LYS A 400 0.42 -4.88 -42.83
CA LYS A 400 -0.08 -6.27 -42.89
C LYS A 400 1.03 -7.29 -43.19
N PRO A 401 1.83 -7.16 -44.26
CA PRO A 401 2.88 -8.13 -44.57
C PRO A 401 3.98 -8.15 -43.49
N LEU A 402 4.39 -6.99 -42.98
CA LEU A 402 5.39 -6.92 -41.90
C LEU A 402 4.90 -7.59 -40.62
N VAL A 403 3.64 -7.39 -40.24
CA VAL A 403 3.04 -8.03 -39.06
C VAL A 403 3.02 -9.54 -39.22
N GLN A 404 2.63 -10.04 -40.40
CA GLN A 404 2.60 -11.47 -40.69
C GLN A 404 4.00 -12.09 -40.62
N GLU A 405 5.01 -11.44 -41.22
CA GLU A 405 6.39 -11.90 -41.19
C GLU A 405 6.99 -11.87 -39.79
N THR A 406 6.79 -10.76 -39.07
CA THR A 406 7.20 -10.62 -37.66
C THR A 406 6.55 -11.71 -36.79
N ALA A 407 5.27 -12.02 -37.01
CA ALA A 407 4.57 -13.07 -36.26
C ALA A 407 5.17 -14.45 -36.52
N LYS A 408 5.55 -14.77 -37.77
CA LYS A 408 6.25 -16.02 -38.11
C LYS A 408 7.60 -16.11 -37.39
N GLN A 409 8.40 -15.05 -37.42
CA GLN A 409 9.71 -15.01 -36.76
C GLN A 409 9.58 -15.15 -35.23
N VAL A 410 8.60 -14.48 -34.63
CA VAL A 410 8.31 -14.60 -33.19
C VAL A 410 7.89 -16.02 -32.83
N GLN A 411 7.06 -16.65 -33.65
CA GLN A 411 6.60 -18.01 -33.41
C GLN A 411 7.75 -19.03 -33.53
N ALA A 412 8.56 -18.93 -34.59
CA ALA A 412 9.74 -19.77 -34.78
C ALA A 412 10.75 -19.60 -33.62
N LEU A 413 11.00 -18.37 -33.18
CA LEU A 413 11.85 -18.09 -32.03
C LEU A 413 11.29 -18.72 -30.75
N LYS A 414 9.98 -18.61 -30.52
CA LYS A 414 9.31 -19.20 -29.36
C LYS A 414 9.47 -20.72 -29.33
N GLU A 415 9.28 -21.38 -30.46
CA GLU A 415 9.46 -22.83 -30.61
C GLU A 415 10.92 -23.23 -30.37
N SER A 416 11.87 -22.49 -30.95
CA SER A 416 13.30 -22.73 -30.73
C SER A 416 13.70 -22.60 -29.25
N ILE A 417 13.25 -21.55 -28.56
CA ILE A 417 13.52 -21.36 -27.12
C ILE A 417 12.90 -22.49 -26.30
N ALA A 418 11.67 -22.91 -26.61
CA ALA A 418 11.00 -24.00 -25.93
C ALA A 418 11.76 -25.32 -26.08
N GLN A 419 12.24 -25.62 -27.29
CA GLN A 419 13.05 -26.81 -27.56
C GLN A 419 14.38 -26.77 -26.78
N ARG A 420 15.15 -25.67 -26.85
CA ARG A 420 16.40 -25.52 -26.11
C ARG A 420 16.20 -25.65 -24.59
N ALA A 421 15.11 -25.12 -24.05
CA ALA A 421 14.76 -25.26 -22.63
C ALA A 421 14.41 -26.71 -22.25
N LYS A 422 13.72 -27.43 -23.15
CA LYS A 422 13.43 -28.86 -23.00
C LYS A 422 14.72 -29.68 -23.03
N ASP A 423 15.65 -29.36 -23.92
CA ASP A 423 16.93 -30.07 -24.06
C ASP A 423 17.78 -29.93 -22.79
N ILE A 424 17.92 -28.70 -22.25
CA ILE A 424 18.59 -28.44 -20.95
C ILE A 424 17.95 -29.24 -19.82
N THR A 425 16.62 -29.34 -19.81
CA THR A 425 15.91 -30.07 -18.76
C THR A 425 16.12 -31.58 -18.90
N THR A 426 16.11 -32.09 -20.14
CA THR A 426 16.28 -33.51 -20.44
C THR A 426 17.72 -33.97 -20.14
N SER A 427 18.73 -33.16 -20.50
CA SER A 427 20.13 -33.45 -20.19
C SER A 427 20.37 -33.48 -18.67
N ALA A 428 19.88 -32.47 -17.94
CA ALA A 428 20.01 -32.42 -16.50
C ALA A 428 19.31 -33.61 -15.80
N GLN A 429 18.17 -34.07 -16.32
CA GLN A 429 17.50 -35.28 -15.82
C GLN A 429 18.33 -36.55 -16.06
N ALA A 430 18.90 -36.71 -17.26
CA ALA A 430 19.73 -37.87 -17.59
C ALA A 430 21.00 -37.92 -16.73
N GLU A 431 21.68 -36.78 -16.56
CA GLU A 431 22.89 -36.68 -15.74
C GLU A 431 22.60 -36.90 -14.26
N ARG A 432 21.48 -36.36 -13.75
CA ARG A 432 21.01 -36.65 -12.40
C ARG A 432 20.77 -38.15 -12.19
N LYS A 433 20.15 -38.82 -13.15
CA LYS A 433 19.95 -40.28 -13.09
C LYS A 433 21.29 -41.01 -13.03
N ALA A 434 22.27 -40.59 -13.84
CA ALA A 434 23.62 -41.16 -13.82
C ALA A 434 24.32 -40.97 -12.46
N ILE A 435 24.24 -39.78 -11.85
CA ILE A 435 24.80 -39.51 -10.51
C ILE A 435 24.16 -40.41 -9.43
N TYR A 436 22.84 -40.65 -9.51
CA TYR A 436 22.18 -41.55 -8.57
C TYR A 436 22.64 -43.00 -8.72
N THR A 437 22.80 -43.46 -9.96
CA THR A 437 23.22 -44.84 -10.27
C THR A 437 24.72 -45.10 -10.12
N ALA A 438 25.54 -44.05 -10.01
CA ALA A 438 26.99 -44.20 -9.83
C ALA A 438 27.33 -44.88 -8.50
N ASP A 439 28.36 -45.72 -8.49
CA ASP A 439 28.87 -46.36 -7.28
C ASP A 439 29.88 -45.43 -6.59
N GLU A 440 29.35 -44.40 -5.93
CA GLU A 440 30.12 -43.32 -5.29
C GLU A 440 29.60 -43.02 -3.89
N ALA A 441 30.48 -42.51 -3.02
CA ALA A 441 30.12 -42.09 -1.67
C ALA A 441 29.00 -41.00 -1.68
N PRO A 442 28.08 -40.99 -0.69
CA PRO A 442 26.96 -40.04 -0.63
C PRO A 442 27.38 -38.56 -0.66
N ALA A 443 28.52 -38.22 -0.05
CA ALA A 443 29.07 -36.86 -0.07
C ALA A 443 29.44 -36.41 -1.48
N THR A 444 30.06 -37.28 -2.27
CA THR A 444 30.43 -37.03 -3.68
C THR A 444 29.20 -36.85 -4.55
N LYS A 445 28.17 -37.70 -4.40
CA LYS A 445 26.89 -37.53 -5.10
C LYS A 445 26.24 -36.19 -4.79
N LYS A 446 26.24 -35.78 -3.51
CA LYS A 446 25.70 -34.47 -3.08
C LYS A 446 26.46 -33.30 -3.72
N ALA A 447 27.80 -33.37 -3.76
CA ALA A 447 28.62 -32.36 -4.42
C ALA A 447 28.32 -32.26 -5.93
N ARG A 448 28.26 -33.40 -6.63
CA ARG A 448 27.92 -33.47 -8.07
C ARG A 448 26.52 -32.95 -8.37
N LEU A 449 25.53 -33.26 -7.52
CA LEU A 449 24.17 -32.73 -7.67
C LEU A 449 24.14 -31.20 -7.50
N SER A 450 24.93 -30.65 -6.57
CA SER A 450 25.06 -29.20 -6.39
C SER A 450 25.70 -28.53 -7.60
N LEU A 451 26.75 -29.13 -8.17
CA LEU A 451 27.39 -28.65 -9.39
C LEU A 451 26.42 -28.68 -10.57
N LEU A 452 25.73 -29.80 -10.80
CA LEU A 452 24.71 -29.95 -11.84
C LEU A 452 23.59 -28.91 -11.71
N ALA A 453 23.15 -28.61 -10.49
CA ALA A 453 22.15 -27.58 -10.24
C ALA A 453 22.68 -26.17 -10.62
N ALA A 454 23.93 -25.85 -10.27
CA ALA A 454 24.57 -24.59 -10.63
C ALA A 454 24.76 -24.45 -12.14
N GLU A 455 25.22 -25.51 -12.81
CA GLU A 455 25.39 -25.54 -14.27
C GLU A 455 24.06 -25.42 -15.01
N THR A 456 23.03 -26.15 -14.58
CA THR A 456 21.68 -26.04 -15.16
C THR A 456 21.12 -24.62 -14.96
N ALA A 457 21.37 -23.99 -13.82
CA ALA A 457 20.97 -22.61 -13.57
C ALA A 457 21.70 -21.63 -14.49
N LYS A 458 23.02 -21.82 -14.71
CA LYS A 458 23.83 -21.04 -15.65
C LYS A 458 23.32 -21.17 -17.09
N GLN A 459 23.10 -22.40 -17.59
CA GLN A 459 22.57 -22.65 -18.93
C GLN A 459 21.19 -22.00 -19.15
N ARG A 460 20.31 -22.06 -18.14
CA ARG A 460 19.00 -21.38 -18.18
C ARG A 460 19.14 -19.85 -18.20
N ALA A 461 20.10 -19.29 -17.48
CA ALA A 461 20.37 -17.85 -17.50
C ALA A 461 20.91 -17.40 -18.86
N GLU A 462 21.84 -18.15 -19.45
CA GLU A 462 22.38 -17.92 -20.79
C GLU A 462 21.29 -18.01 -21.87
N LEU A 463 20.42 -19.02 -21.81
CA LEU A 463 19.28 -19.15 -22.72
C LEU A 463 18.35 -17.93 -22.62
N ARG A 464 18.09 -17.40 -21.42
CA ARG A 464 17.29 -16.17 -21.25
C ARG A 464 17.99 -14.96 -21.87
N ALA A 465 19.30 -14.82 -21.68
CA ALA A 465 20.07 -13.73 -22.26
C ALA A 465 20.10 -13.81 -23.80
N ALA A 466 20.27 -15.01 -24.36
CA ALA A 466 20.16 -15.28 -25.79
C ALA A 466 18.76 -14.96 -26.32
N ALA A 467 17.71 -15.49 -25.69
CA ALA A 467 16.31 -15.21 -26.06
C ALA A 467 15.98 -13.71 -26.04
N LYS A 468 16.52 -12.95 -25.08
CA LYS A 468 16.36 -11.48 -25.03
C LYS A 468 17.01 -10.80 -26.24
N ARG A 469 18.23 -11.21 -26.62
CA ARG A 469 18.96 -10.69 -27.79
C ARG A 469 18.26 -11.06 -29.10
N GLU A 470 17.93 -12.33 -29.28
CA GLU A 470 17.22 -12.84 -30.47
C GLU A 470 15.87 -12.15 -30.64
N ARG A 471 15.11 -11.94 -29.56
CA ARG A 471 13.84 -11.20 -29.62
C ARG A 471 14.03 -9.71 -29.96
N ALA A 472 15.12 -9.10 -29.53
CA ALA A 472 15.42 -7.71 -29.84
C ALA A 472 15.84 -7.51 -31.29
N ALA A 473 16.40 -8.55 -31.93
CA ALA A 473 16.79 -8.54 -33.34
C ALA A 473 15.59 -8.68 -34.30
N ILE A 474 14.44 -9.16 -33.83
CA ILE A 474 13.21 -9.21 -34.64
C ILE A 474 12.76 -7.78 -34.96
N PRO A 475 12.61 -7.42 -36.25
CA PRO A 475 12.16 -6.10 -36.66
C PRO A 475 10.80 -5.73 -36.03
N LYS A 476 10.66 -4.46 -35.63
CA LYS A 476 9.40 -3.94 -35.12
C LYS A 476 8.68 -3.17 -36.22
N VAL A 477 7.37 -3.34 -36.28
CA VAL A 477 6.52 -2.50 -37.11
C VAL A 477 6.60 -1.06 -36.59
N GLN A 478 6.87 -0.14 -37.51
CA GLN A 478 6.97 1.28 -37.20
C GLN A 478 5.65 1.79 -36.59
N PRO A 479 5.69 2.55 -35.47
CA PRO A 479 4.50 3.15 -34.87
C PRO A 479 3.80 4.12 -35.83
N PHE A 480 2.46 4.15 -35.80
CA PHE A 480 1.67 5.03 -36.67
C PHE A 480 2.08 6.52 -36.61
N ARG A 481 2.46 7.04 -35.43
CA ARG A 481 2.87 8.45 -35.29
C ARG A 481 4.19 8.76 -36.04
N GLU A 482 5.09 7.79 -36.09
CA GLU A 482 6.38 7.91 -36.78
C GLU A 482 6.18 7.73 -38.29
N TRP A 483 5.44 6.70 -38.70
CA TRP A 483 5.06 6.52 -40.10
C TRP A 483 4.32 7.73 -40.68
N VAL A 484 3.40 8.34 -39.92
CA VAL A 484 2.71 9.59 -40.33
C VAL A 484 3.69 10.76 -40.47
N ALA A 485 4.77 10.80 -39.69
CA ALA A 485 5.81 11.82 -39.86
C ALA A 485 6.55 11.61 -41.19
N ASP A 486 6.97 10.38 -41.50
CA ASP A 486 7.61 10.04 -42.77
C ASP A 486 6.70 10.36 -43.96
N GLN A 487 5.41 10.05 -43.87
CA GLN A 487 4.44 10.42 -44.90
C GLN A 487 4.25 11.94 -45.02
N ALA A 488 4.37 12.68 -43.93
CA ALA A 488 4.31 14.14 -43.96
C ALA A 488 5.58 14.74 -44.59
N GLU A 489 6.75 14.17 -44.33
CA GLU A 489 8.01 14.53 -44.99
C GLU A 489 7.98 14.22 -46.49
N ALA A 490 7.35 13.11 -46.88
CA ALA A 490 7.07 12.76 -48.27
C ALA A 490 5.99 13.66 -48.93
N GLY A 491 5.42 14.61 -48.20
CA GLY A 491 4.49 15.62 -48.73
C GLY A 491 3.01 15.23 -48.70
N HIS A 492 2.61 14.16 -48.02
CA HIS A 492 1.21 13.72 -47.97
C HIS A 492 0.32 14.72 -47.18
N PRO A 493 -0.67 15.39 -47.79
CA PRO A 493 -1.42 16.49 -47.15
C PRO A 493 -2.18 16.09 -45.87
N ALA A 494 -2.83 14.92 -45.88
CA ALA A 494 -3.51 14.38 -44.71
C ALA A 494 -2.54 14.09 -43.55
N ALA A 495 -1.32 13.64 -43.85
CA ALA A 495 -0.29 13.35 -42.85
C ALA A 495 0.22 14.65 -42.20
N ILE A 496 0.50 15.68 -42.99
CA ILE A 496 0.88 17.02 -42.48
C ILE A 496 -0.21 17.58 -41.54
N SER A 497 -1.47 17.47 -41.93
CA SER A 497 -2.62 17.87 -41.10
C SER A 497 -2.69 17.08 -39.80
N GLN A 498 -2.44 15.77 -39.86
CA GLN A 498 -2.44 14.88 -38.70
C GLN A 498 -1.27 15.15 -37.74
N VAL A 499 -0.05 15.42 -38.23
CA VAL A 499 1.11 15.82 -37.43
C VAL A 499 0.82 17.12 -36.67
N ARG A 500 0.23 18.12 -37.34
CA ARG A 500 -0.24 19.35 -36.68
C ARG A 500 -1.28 19.04 -35.60
N GLY A 501 -2.18 18.10 -35.87
CA GLY A 501 -3.14 17.57 -34.90
C GLY A 501 -2.47 17.02 -33.63
N TYR A 502 -1.39 16.24 -33.78
CA TYR A 502 -0.59 15.74 -32.65
C TYR A 502 0.04 16.89 -31.86
N LEU A 503 0.64 17.88 -32.53
CA LEU A 503 1.22 19.06 -31.86
C LEU A 503 0.19 19.79 -30.99
N TYR A 504 -1.04 20.00 -31.50
CA TYR A 504 -2.09 20.64 -30.71
C TYR A 504 -2.56 19.78 -29.53
N ALA A 505 -2.63 18.46 -29.71
CA ALA A 505 -2.96 17.54 -28.62
C ALA A 505 -1.88 17.56 -27.52
N ASP A 506 -0.60 17.52 -27.91
CA ASP A 506 0.55 17.56 -27.01
C ASP A 506 0.61 18.90 -26.26
N LYS A 507 0.38 20.04 -26.93
CA LYS A 507 0.25 21.35 -26.28
C LYS A 507 -0.87 21.39 -25.25
N ARG A 508 -2.06 20.85 -25.56
CA ARG A 508 -3.17 20.77 -24.59
C ARG A 508 -2.82 19.87 -23.41
N LYS A 509 -2.15 18.74 -23.67
CA LYS A 509 -1.71 17.81 -22.63
C LYS A 509 -0.70 18.48 -21.71
N LEU A 510 0.28 19.19 -22.27
CA LEU A 510 1.26 19.97 -21.52
C LEU A 510 0.59 21.04 -20.66
N GLN A 511 -0.39 21.77 -21.20
CA GLN A 511 -1.14 22.76 -20.41
C GLN A 511 -1.91 22.12 -19.25
N LYS A 512 -2.58 20.98 -19.49
CA LYS A 512 -3.22 20.22 -18.40
C LYS A 512 -2.22 19.75 -17.35
N TRP A 513 -1.03 19.31 -17.77
CA TRP A 513 0.03 18.91 -16.85
C TRP A 513 0.58 20.07 -16.04
N LYS A 514 0.77 21.25 -16.65
CA LYS A 514 1.14 22.47 -15.94
C LYS A 514 0.10 22.86 -14.90
N GLN A 515 -1.19 22.90 -15.28
CA GLN A 515 -2.28 23.19 -14.36
C GLN A 515 -2.37 22.15 -13.22
N ALA A 516 -2.12 20.87 -13.51
CA ALA A 516 -2.07 19.83 -12.47
C ALA A 516 -0.87 20.02 -11.52
N ASP A 517 0.30 20.41 -12.03
CA ASP A 517 1.48 20.68 -11.20
C ASP A 517 1.33 21.94 -10.34
N GLU A 518 0.71 23.00 -10.89
CA GLU A 518 0.32 24.22 -10.18
C GLU A 518 -0.68 23.90 -9.05
N LEU A 519 -1.71 23.09 -9.33
CA LEU A 519 -2.65 22.63 -8.30
C LEU A 519 -1.95 21.80 -7.22
N ARG A 520 -1.03 20.92 -7.59
CA ARG A 520 -0.24 20.14 -6.61
C ARG A 520 0.71 21.02 -5.80
N ALA A 521 1.01 22.24 -6.23
CA ALA A 521 1.86 23.17 -5.48
C ALA A 521 1.14 23.81 -4.30
N THR A 522 -0.19 23.86 -4.36
CA THR A 522 -1.01 24.39 -3.28
C THR A 522 -1.50 23.31 -2.31
N MET A 523 -1.39 22.03 -2.68
CA MET A 523 -1.79 20.91 -1.82
C MET A 523 -0.83 20.69 -0.63
N PRO A 524 -1.34 20.11 0.48
CA PRO A 524 -0.49 19.57 1.55
C PRO A 524 0.60 18.67 1.00
N GLY A 525 1.86 19.01 1.23
CA GLY A 525 2.98 18.31 0.61
C GLY A 525 4.34 18.62 1.17
N ILE A 526 5.31 17.78 0.76
CA ILE A 526 6.72 17.86 1.15
C ILE A 526 7.57 17.76 -0.13
N LYS A 527 8.55 18.66 -0.30
CA LYS A 527 9.53 18.62 -1.41
C LYS A 527 10.91 19.05 -0.93
N GLY A 528 11.94 18.81 -1.74
CA GLY A 528 13.30 19.31 -1.48
C GLY A 528 13.49 20.78 -1.86
N PRO A 529 14.47 21.47 -1.26
CA PRO A 529 14.88 22.81 -1.68
C PRO A 529 15.68 22.72 -2.98
N GLY A 530 15.07 23.13 -4.09
CA GLY A 530 15.74 23.22 -5.40
C GLY A 530 15.49 22.04 -6.35
N PRO A 531 16.19 21.98 -7.49
CA PRO A 531 16.06 20.90 -8.45
C PRO A 531 16.55 19.59 -7.85
N VAL A 532 15.72 18.54 -7.94
CA VAL A 532 16.03 17.21 -7.43
C VAL A 532 16.76 16.42 -8.51
N ASP A 533 17.98 15.95 -8.23
CA ASP A 533 18.70 15.02 -9.09
C ASP A 533 18.00 13.66 -9.05
N MET A 534 17.29 13.33 -10.14
CA MET A 534 16.45 12.11 -10.22
C MET A 534 17.25 10.80 -10.33
N GLU A 535 18.58 10.84 -10.27
CA GLU A 535 19.43 9.64 -10.30
C GLU A 535 19.51 8.93 -8.94
N GLN A 536 19.05 9.58 -7.86
CA GLN A 536 18.99 9.00 -6.52
C GLN A 536 17.61 8.44 -6.17
N ASP A 537 17.00 7.66 -7.06
CA ASP A 537 15.87 6.78 -6.67
C ASP A 537 16.43 5.64 -5.80
N GLY A 538 16.84 6.02 -4.59
CA GLY A 538 17.36 5.13 -3.57
C GLY A 538 16.34 4.06 -3.22
N GLN A 539 16.83 2.84 -3.06
CA GLN A 539 16.07 1.67 -2.65
C GLN A 539 15.19 2.01 -1.44
N LEU A 540 13.87 2.02 -1.61
CA LEU A 540 12.90 2.31 -0.55
C LEU A 540 12.90 1.17 0.47
N TRP A 541 13.79 1.21 1.44
CA TRP A 541 13.86 0.21 2.51
C TRP A 541 12.76 0.47 3.56
N GLY A 542 11.87 -0.52 3.71
CA GLY A 542 11.54 -1.02 5.05
C GLY A 542 10.52 -0.28 5.92
N ILE A 543 9.55 0.48 5.39
CA ILE A 543 8.37 0.84 6.20
C ILE A 543 7.42 -0.37 6.20
N ALA A 544 7.49 -1.18 7.27
CA ALA A 544 6.59 -2.31 7.48
C ALA A 544 5.12 -1.85 7.35
N SER A 545 4.31 -2.56 6.57
CA SER A 545 2.88 -2.28 6.23
C SER A 545 2.58 -1.24 5.13
N MET A 546 3.59 -0.71 4.44
CA MET A 546 3.40 0.19 3.30
C MET A 546 3.36 -0.56 1.95
N THR A 547 2.34 -0.29 1.13
CA THR A 547 2.23 -0.78 -0.26
C THR A 547 2.19 0.40 -1.23
N TYR A 548 2.53 0.19 -2.50
CA TYR A 548 2.53 1.24 -3.52
C TYR A 548 1.85 0.81 -4.82
N GLN A 549 1.32 1.79 -5.55
CA GLN A 549 0.76 1.63 -6.90
C GLN A 549 1.32 2.69 -7.83
N VAL A 550 1.85 2.27 -8.98
CA VAL A 550 2.44 3.18 -9.98
C VAL A 550 1.41 3.48 -11.07
N ASN A 551 1.16 4.77 -11.29
CA ASN A 551 0.42 5.22 -12.46
C ASN A 551 1.32 5.09 -13.70
N ARG A 552 1.05 4.10 -14.55
CA ARG A 552 1.87 3.81 -15.74
C ARG A 552 1.84 4.91 -16.81
N GLN A 553 0.91 5.86 -16.74
CA GLN A 553 0.81 6.96 -17.70
C GLN A 553 1.58 8.20 -17.27
N THR A 554 1.60 8.49 -15.97
CA THR A 554 2.22 9.71 -15.42
C THR A 554 3.53 9.44 -14.68
N GLY A 555 3.75 8.20 -14.23
CA GLY A 555 4.88 7.80 -13.39
C GLY A 555 4.62 7.96 -11.90
N ASP A 556 3.53 8.63 -11.51
CA ASP A 556 3.22 8.94 -10.11
C ASP A 556 3.03 7.66 -9.27
N VAL A 557 3.56 7.66 -8.04
CA VAL A 557 3.50 6.50 -7.14
C VAL A 557 2.60 6.81 -5.95
N ARG A 558 1.49 6.08 -5.81
CA ARG A 558 0.60 6.20 -4.65
C ARG A 558 0.98 5.20 -3.58
N TYR A 559 1.20 5.69 -2.37
CA TYR A 559 1.50 4.90 -1.19
C TYR A 559 0.26 4.69 -0.34
N GLN A 560 0.12 3.47 0.19
CA GLN A 560 -0.97 3.06 1.06
C GLN A 560 -0.42 2.40 2.32
N ILE A 561 -1.01 2.74 3.48
CA ILE A 561 -0.67 2.17 4.78
C ILE A 561 -1.93 1.49 5.32
N ALA A 562 -1.82 0.22 5.69
CA ALA A 562 -2.95 -0.60 6.16
C ALA A 562 -4.19 -0.54 5.22
N GLY A 563 -3.95 -0.44 3.90
CA GLY A 563 -5.00 -0.39 2.87
C GLY A 563 -5.70 0.97 2.69
N ARG A 564 -5.25 2.03 3.39
CA ARG A 564 -5.73 3.41 3.21
C ARG A 564 -4.68 4.25 2.47
N GLU A 565 -5.11 5.18 1.63
CA GLU A 565 -4.20 6.11 0.93
C GLU A 565 -3.45 6.99 1.94
N ALA A 566 -2.14 7.10 1.75
CA ALA A 566 -1.23 7.82 2.64
C ALA A 566 -0.63 9.06 1.97
N PHE A 567 0.02 8.91 0.81
CA PHE A 567 0.53 10.04 0.02
C PHE A 567 0.83 9.61 -1.41
N THR A 568 0.96 10.58 -2.31
CA THR A 568 1.36 10.37 -3.70
C THR A 568 2.71 11.03 -3.97
N ASP A 569 3.64 10.29 -4.55
CA ASP A 569 4.93 10.76 -5.02
C ASP A 569 4.86 11.11 -6.52
N TYR A 570 5.11 12.38 -6.81
CA TYR A 570 5.15 12.93 -8.17
C TYR A 570 6.59 13.13 -8.69
N GLY A 571 7.57 12.45 -8.10
CA GLY A 571 8.99 12.63 -8.39
C GLY A 571 9.56 13.81 -7.61
N LYS A 572 9.11 15.02 -7.95
CA LYS A 572 9.64 16.28 -7.38
C LYS A 572 9.02 16.67 -6.03
N ARG A 573 7.97 15.98 -5.60
CA ARG A 573 7.21 16.28 -4.37
C ARG A 573 6.35 15.10 -3.95
N LEU A 574 6.06 15.05 -2.65
CA LEU A 574 5.05 14.18 -2.05
C LEU A 574 3.82 15.02 -1.70
N THR A 575 2.62 14.54 -2.00
CA THR A 575 1.37 15.22 -1.62
C THR A 575 0.46 14.31 -0.80
N PHE A 576 -0.24 14.90 0.15
CA PHE A 576 -1.18 14.23 1.05
C PHE A 576 -2.59 14.72 0.75
N ASP A 577 -3.50 13.79 0.44
CA ASP A 577 -4.88 14.11 0.11
C ASP A 577 -5.84 13.75 1.27
N GLY A 578 -6.91 14.55 1.38
CA GLY A 578 -7.99 14.32 2.35
C GLY A 578 -7.51 14.00 3.76
N GLN A 579 -7.97 12.86 4.30
CA GLN A 579 -7.66 12.39 5.65
C GLN A 579 -6.19 11.97 5.84
N ALA A 580 -5.43 11.78 4.76
CA ALA A 580 -4.03 11.42 4.87
C ALA A 580 -3.17 12.61 5.34
N SER A 581 -3.59 13.84 5.01
CA SER A 581 -2.95 15.07 5.49
C SER A 581 -3.08 15.30 7.01
N THR A 582 -4.00 14.61 7.68
CA THR A 582 -4.21 14.70 9.13
C THR A 582 -3.76 13.44 9.87
N ASN A 583 -3.37 12.38 9.15
CA ASN A 583 -2.99 11.11 9.73
C ASN A 583 -1.50 11.08 10.08
N GLU A 584 -1.19 10.95 11.38
CA GLU A 584 0.19 10.90 11.90
C GLU A 584 1.03 9.80 11.24
N ALA A 585 0.48 8.60 11.01
CA ALA A 585 1.21 7.50 10.40
C ALA A 585 1.53 7.77 8.91
N ALA A 586 0.61 8.43 8.19
CA ALA A 586 0.84 8.82 6.80
C ALA A 586 1.92 9.90 6.71
N ILE A 587 1.84 10.92 7.57
CA ILE A 587 2.82 12.01 7.65
C ILE A 587 4.20 11.48 8.01
N LEU A 588 4.30 10.57 8.99
CA LEU A 588 5.57 9.95 9.38
C LEU A 588 6.20 9.19 8.22
N ALA A 589 5.43 8.33 7.55
CA ALA A 589 5.93 7.57 6.40
C ALA A 589 6.35 8.49 5.26
N GLY A 590 5.57 9.54 4.99
CA GLY A 590 5.90 10.53 3.97
C GLY A 590 7.15 11.35 4.33
N LEU A 591 7.38 11.68 5.60
CA LEU A 591 8.61 12.32 6.08
C LEU A 591 9.83 11.43 5.91
N GLN A 592 9.71 10.12 6.19
CA GLN A 592 10.80 9.16 5.98
C GLN A 592 11.15 9.02 4.50
N VAL A 593 10.13 8.93 3.62
CA VAL A 593 10.35 8.91 2.17
C VAL A 593 10.93 10.23 1.68
N ALA A 594 10.43 11.36 2.17
CA ALA A 594 10.97 12.68 1.82
C ALA A 594 12.42 12.85 2.26
N GLN A 595 12.78 12.39 3.46
CA GLN A 595 14.15 12.44 3.96
C GLN A 595 15.11 11.60 3.11
N ALA A 596 14.68 10.40 2.72
CA ALA A 596 15.47 9.53 1.86
C ALA A 596 15.62 10.09 0.43
N LYS A 597 14.61 10.81 -0.07
CA LYS A 597 14.55 11.29 -1.45
C LYS A 597 15.13 12.69 -1.66
N PHE A 598 14.87 13.60 -0.72
CA PHE A 598 15.21 15.02 -0.83
C PHE A 598 16.30 15.45 0.16
N GLY A 599 16.74 14.55 1.05
CA GLY A 599 17.71 14.84 2.08
C GLY A 599 17.10 15.47 3.34
N GLN A 600 17.92 16.13 4.15
CA GLN A 600 17.51 16.63 5.47
C GLN A 600 16.70 17.93 5.40
N ALA A 601 16.98 18.79 4.43
CA ALA A 601 16.28 20.06 4.26
C ALA A 601 15.00 19.83 3.44
N LEU A 602 13.85 20.22 4.00
CA LEU A 602 12.53 19.99 3.42
C LEU A 602 11.71 21.27 3.35
N GLU A 603 11.00 21.48 2.25
CA GLU A 603 10.01 22.54 2.07
C GLU A 603 8.60 21.95 2.17
N LEU A 604 7.75 22.60 2.99
CA LEU A 604 6.37 22.17 3.24
C LEU A 604 5.37 23.06 2.50
N THR A 605 4.42 22.43 1.81
CA THR A 605 3.31 23.12 1.12
C THR A 605 1.96 22.74 1.74
N GLY A 606 0.93 23.56 1.50
CA GLY A 606 -0.42 23.36 2.02
C GLY A 606 -0.78 24.26 3.20
N THR A 607 -1.79 23.84 3.97
CA THR A 607 -2.33 24.62 5.10
C THR A 607 -1.33 24.72 6.26
N ASP A 608 -1.43 25.80 7.04
CA ASP A 608 -0.56 25.98 8.22
C ASP A 608 -0.77 24.87 9.26
N GLU A 609 -1.99 24.34 9.35
CA GLU A 609 -2.30 23.18 10.20
C GLU A 609 -1.49 21.94 9.79
N PHE A 610 -1.41 21.67 8.48
CA PHE A 610 -0.60 20.56 7.96
C PHE A 610 0.89 20.79 8.28
N LYS A 611 1.42 21.98 8.01
CA LYS A 611 2.83 22.30 8.28
C LYS A 611 3.20 22.11 9.76
N ARG A 612 2.35 22.59 10.67
CA ARG A 612 2.53 22.41 12.12
C ARG A 612 2.48 20.94 12.52
N ARG A 613 1.54 20.18 11.97
CA ARG A 613 1.44 18.74 12.23
C ARG A 613 2.69 17.99 11.79
N VAL A 614 3.20 18.29 10.60
CA VAL A 614 4.45 17.69 10.09
C VAL A 614 5.62 17.98 11.04
N ALA A 615 5.73 19.21 11.55
CA ALA A 615 6.74 19.56 12.54
C ALA A 615 6.57 18.82 13.88
N GLU A 616 5.34 18.66 14.38
CA GLU A 616 5.05 17.86 15.58
C GLU A 616 5.49 16.41 15.43
N VAL A 617 5.14 15.79 14.29
CA VAL A 617 5.50 14.39 14.02
C VAL A 617 7.01 14.24 13.91
N ALA A 618 7.69 15.18 13.23
CA ALA A 618 9.14 15.18 13.11
C ALA A 618 9.85 15.32 14.48
N ALA A 619 9.36 16.21 15.36
CA ALA A 619 9.90 16.39 16.70
C ALA A 619 9.65 15.16 17.59
N LYS A 620 8.41 14.65 17.61
CA LYS A 620 8.00 13.49 18.42
C LYS A 620 8.78 12.23 18.08
N GLN A 621 9.11 12.03 16.81
CA GLN A 621 9.85 10.85 16.32
C GLN A 621 11.37 11.08 16.26
N GLY A 622 11.86 12.27 16.62
CA GLY A 622 13.29 12.59 16.61
C GLY A 622 13.93 12.55 15.22
N LEU A 623 13.19 12.86 14.16
CA LEU A 623 13.69 12.80 12.79
C LEU A 623 14.71 13.92 12.53
N ARG A 624 15.82 13.57 11.88
CA ARG A 624 16.88 14.51 11.45
C ARG A 624 16.47 15.25 10.18
N VAL A 625 15.46 16.11 10.30
CA VAL A 625 14.96 16.97 9.22
C VAL A 625 14.97 18.44 9.66
N THR A 626 15.20 19.34 8.73
CA THR A 626 15.12 20.79 8.90
C THR A 626 14.11 21.36 7.91
N PHE A 627 13.27 22.29 8.36
CA PHE A 627 12.30 22.93 7.48
C PHE A 627 12.82 24.27 6.95
N THR A 628 12.59 24.55 5.67
CA THR A 628 13.01 25.81 5.04
C THR A 628 12.22 27.02 5.52
N ASP A 629 11.00 26.80 6.03
CA ASP A 629 10.17 27.82 6.66
C ASP A 629 10.67 28.10 8.10
N PRO A 630 11.22 29.30 8.38
CA PRO A 630 11.82 29.60 9.68
C PRO A 630 10.84 29.48 10.85
N ALA A 631 9.56 29.81 10.64
CA ALA A 631 8.56 29.76 11.69
C ALA A 631 8.24 28.30 12.09
N ILE A 632 8.18 27.41 11.10
CA ILE A 632 7.92 25.97 11.33
C ILE A 632 9.14 25.29 11.96
N GLU A 633 10.36 25.64 11.55
CA GLU A 633 11.57 25.09 12.15
C GLU A 633 11.73 25.54 13.62
N GLN A 634 11.44 26.81 13.93
CA GLN A 634 11.40 27.28 15.32
C GLN A 634 10.37 26.52 16.16
N TYR A 635 9.17 26.27 15.61
CA TYR A 635 8.14 25.49 16.28
C TYR A 635 8.61 24.05 16.56
N ARG A 636 9.24 23.38 15.59
CA ARG A 636 9.83 22.04 15.77
C ARG A 636 10.88 22.03 16.89
N GLN A 637 11.75 23.04 16.95
CA GLN A 637 12.80 23.14 17.97
C GLN A 637 12.25 23.34 19.38
N GLN A 638 11.16 24.10 19.54
CA GLN A 638 10.49 24.28 20.82
C GLN A 638 9.93 22.95 21.36
N LEU A 639 9.38 22.11 20.48
CA LEU A 639 8.83 20.80 20.85
C LEU A 639 9.91 19.79 21.29
N THR A 640 11.14 19.94 20.82
CA THR A 640 12.26 19.02 21.14
C THR A 640 12.98 19.40 22.45
N ARG A 641 12.68 20.55 23.06
CA ARG A 641 13.31 20.95 24.34
C ARG A 641 12.82 20.06 25.49
N PRO A 642 13.73 19.44 26.28
CA PRO A 642 13.32 18.61 27.41
C PRO A 642 12.63 19.45 28.49
N GLN A 643 11.43 19.02 28.92
CA GLN A 643 10.77 19.59 30.10
C GLN A 643 11.40 19.05 31.40
N PRO A 644 11.62 19.87 32.44
CA PRO A 644 12.12 19.41 33.73
C PRO A 644 11.08 18.53 34.44
N GLN A 645 11.46 17.32 34.86
CA GLN A 645 10.61 16.40 35.61
C GLN A 645 10.50 16.79 37.10
N PRO A 646 9.35 16.58 37.77
CA PRO A 646 9.22 16.73 39.22
C PRO A 646 9.82 15.54 39.98
N GLU A 647 10.62 15.79 41.02
CA GLU A 647 11.23 14.76 41.89
C GLU A 647 10.18 13.95 42.66
N ARG A 648 10.32 12.62 42.66
CA ARG A 648 9.43 11.66 43.34
C ARG A 648 9.75 11.63 44.84
N ALA A 649 8.76 11.76 45.71
CA ALA A 649 8.95 11.68 47.17
C ALA A 649 9.50 10.29 47.60
N ALA A 650 10.51 10.27 48.47
CA ALA A 650 11.17 9.04 48.95
C ALA A 650 10.23 8.20 49.84
N THR A 651 10.30 6.87 49.71
CA THR A 651 9.48 5.94 50.52
C THR A 651 10.08 5.73 51.92
N ALA A 652 9.29 5.20 52.86
CA ALA A 652 9.77 4.90 54.22
C ALA A 652 10.92 3.88 54.25
N GLU A 653 10.96 2.94 53.30
CA GLU A 653 12.06 1.98 53.16
C GLU A 653 13.36 2.65 52.68
N ASP A 654 13.27 3.64 51.79
CA ASP A 654 14.41 4.42 51.31
C ASP A 654 15.03 5.25 52.45
N MET A 655 14.18 5.85 53.31
CA MET A 655 14.61 6.56 54.51
C MET A 655 15.35 5.64 55.49
N ALA A 656 14.81 4.43 55.74
CA ALA A 656 15.43 3.46 56.64
C ALA A 656 16.77 2.93 56.11
N ARG A 657 16.88 2.70 54.80
CA ARG A 657 18.14 2.30 54.15
C ARG A 657 19.19 3.40 54.27
N SER A 658 18.84 4.63 53.90
CA SER A 658 19.73 5.78 53.97
C SER A 658 20.22 6.06 55.41
N LYS A 659 19.38 5.80 56.43
CA LYS A 659 19.78 5.94 57.84
C LYS A 659 20.82 4.89 58.25
N ARG A 660 20.65 3.62 57.86
CA ARG A 660 21.64 2.56 58.14
C ARG A 660 23.00 2.85 57.52
N GLU A 661 23.01 3.34 56.28
CA GLU A 661 24.23 3.76 55.59
C GLU A 661 24.90 4.96 56.30
N ALA A 662 24.10 5.93 56.77
CA ALA A 662 24.61 7.07 57.51
C ALA A 662 25.21 6.67 58.87
N ASP A 663 24.59 5.72 59.58
CA ASP A 663 25.12 5.20 60.84
C ASP A 663 26.41 4.39 60.62
N GLN A 664 26.52 3.66 59.51
CA GLN A 664 27.77 2.98 59.13
C GLN A 664 28.89 3.99 58.82
N LEU A 665 28.57 5.04 58.08
CA LEU A 665 29.49 6.14 57.78
C LEU A 665 29.95 6.84 59.07
N ALA A 666 29.02 7.10 59.99
CA ALA A 666 29.35 7.65 61.31
C ALA A 666 30.38 6.78 62.05
N ARG A 667 30.17 5.46 62.10
CA ARG A 667 31.08 4.50 62.76
C ARG A 667 32.49 4.47 62.15
N GLN A 668 32.63 4.71 60.86
CA GLN A 668 33.95 4.83 60.22
C GLN A 668 34.75 6.03 60.77
N HIS A 669 34.06 7.09 61.19
CA HIS A 669 34.70 8.32 61.66
C HIS A 669 34.86 8.43 63.19
N ILE A 670 34.09 7.66 63.98
CA ILE A 670 34.14 7.69 65.47
C ILE A 670 34.59 6.36 66.12
N GLY A 671 34.90 5.34 65.32
CA GLY A 671 35.23 3.99 65.80
C GLY A 671 34.00 3.18 66.23
N GLN A 672 34.15 1.85 66.28
CA GLN A 672 33.01 0.94 66.53
C GLN A 672 32.35 1.10 67.91
N ALA A 673 33.11 1.56 68.91
CA ALA A 673 32.64 1.84 70.27
C ALA A 673 32.10 3.27 70.45
N GLY A 674 32.15 4.10 69.39
CA GLY A 674 31.61 5.46 69.42
C GLY A 674 30.08 5.48 69.45
N LYS A 675 29.51 6.51 70.08
CA LYS A 675 28.06 6.67 70.25
C LYS A 675 27.50 7.50 69.09
N ILE A 676 26.42 7.03 68.45
CA ILE A 676 25.64 7.80 67.49
C ILE A 676 24.39 8.30 68.20
N GLN A 677 24.15 9.61 68.17
CA GLN A 677 22.99 10.23 68.79
C GLN A 677 22.08 10.87 67.76
N VAL A 678 20.79 10.89 68.06
CA VAL A 678 19.82 11.72 67.34
C VAL A 678 19.71 13.04 68.10
N LEU A 679 19.92 14.15 67.40
CA LEU A 679 19.80 15.47 68.01
C LEU A 679 18.32 15.77 68.33
N THR A 680 18.02 16.03 69.59
CA THR A 680 16.69 16.43 70.05
C THR A 680 16.45 17.93 69.83
N GLU A 681 15.18 18.33 69.81
CA GLU A 681 14.81 19.74 69.67
C GLU A 681 15.35 20.57 70.83
N GLY A 682 15.86 21.77 70.55
CA GLY A 682 16.55 22.62 71.54
C GLY A 682 18.02 22.27 71.83
N ALA A 683 18.52 21.10 71.41
CA ALA A 683 19.94 20.76 71.52
C ALA A 683 20.75 21.27 70.31
N THR A 684 22.03 21.57 70.51
CA THR A 684 22.95 22.01 69.45
C THR A 684 24.13 21.05 69.31
N ALA A 685 24.29 20.46 68.13
CA ALA A 685 25.47 19.68 67.77
C ALA A 685 26.51 20.58 67.08
N ARG A 686 27.76 20.56 67.55
CA ARG A 686 28.86 21.35 67.00
C ARG A 686 29.95 20.42 66.49
N GLY A 687 30.26 20.49 65.21
CA GLY A 687 31.24 19.58 64.62
C GLY A 687 31.28 19.62 63.10
N GLU A 688 32.09 18.74 62.55
CA GLU A 688 32.35 18.61 61.11
C GLU A 688 31.31 17.70 60.45
N ILE A 689 30.76 18.09 59.31
CA ILE A 689 29.99 17.20 58.45
C ILE A 689 30.96 16.27 57.72
N VAL A 690 31.03 15.02 58.14
CA VAL A 690 32.00 14.04 57.63
C VAL A 690 31.51 13.33 56.37
N GLY A 691 30.20 13.36 56.10
CA GLY A 691 29.66 12.84 54.86
C GLY A 691 28.14 12.89 54.80
N GLU A 692 27.61 12.40 53.69
CA GLU A 692 26.19 12.41 53.40
C GLU A 692 25.75 11.14 52.66
N THR A 693 24.49 10.75 52.85
CA THR A 693 23.83 9.68 52.10
C THR A 693 22.66 10.27 51.31
N ALA A 694 21.83 9.43 50.69
CA ALA A 694 20.71 9.89 49.88
C ALA A 694 19.76 10.85 50.64
N GLN A 695 19.47 10.55 51.92
CA GLN A 695 18.49 11.29 52.73
C GLN A 695 19.06 11.83 54.06
N HIS A 696 20.29 11.48 54.45
CA HIS A 696 20.88 11.89 55.74
C HIS A 696 22.26 12.54 55.59
N LEU A 697 22.65 13.30 56.60
CA LEU A 697 23.95 13.94 56.79
C LEU A 697 24.56 13.44 58.11
N VAL A 698 25.87 13.22 58.13
CA VAL A 698 26.58 12.74 59.32
C VAL A 698 27.49 13.84 59.83
N GLN A 699 27.27 14.26 61.07
CA GLN A 699 28.09 15.25 61.76
C GLN A 699 28.91 14.58 62.86
N ARG A 700 30.24 14.67 62.78
CA ARG A 700 31.14 14.24 63.86
C ARG A 700 31.30 15.36 64.87
N VAL A 701 30.82 15.13 66.09
CA VAL A 701 30.87 16.09 67.20
C VAL A 701 32.15 15.91 68.02
N SER A 702 32.62 14.67 68.19
CA SER A 702 33.88 14.35 68.87
C SER A 702 34.48 13.04 68.31
N PRO A 703 35.71 12.64 68.71
CA PRO A 703 36.29 11.36 68.28
C PRO A 703 35.45 10.12 68.62
N THR A 704 34.51 10.22 69.57
CA THR A 704 33.65 9.11 70.00
C THR A 704 32.15 9.41 69.87
N LEU A 705 31.76 10.54 69.27
CA LEU A 705 30.36 10.97 69.15
C LEU A 705 30.05 11.53 67.75
N ALA A 706 29.02 10.97 67.11
CA ALA A 706 28.45 11.51 65.87
C ALA A 706 26.94 11.68 65.98
N VAL A 707 26.40 12.57 65.15
CA VAL A 707 24.98 12.89 65.04
C VAL A 707 24.54 12.74 63.59
N THR A 708 23.43 12.06 63.36
CA THR A 708 22.84 11.88 62.04
C THR A 708 21.64 12.82 61.86
N HIS A 709 21.61 13.59 60.76
CA HIS A 709 20.60 14.59 60.45
C HIS A 709 19.84 14.25 59.16
N GLU A 710 18.54 14.45 59.12
CA GLU A 710 17.73 14.28 57.89
C GLU A 710 17.90 15.50 56.98
N LYS A 711 18.21 15.28 55.69
CA LYS A 711 18.36 16.35 54.69
C LYS A 711 17.09 17.17 54.49
N ALA A 712 15.93 16.53 54.62
CA ALA A 712 14.61 17.18 54.50
C ALA A 712 14.44 18.34 55.49
N ARG A 713 15.06 18.27 56.69
CA ARG A 713 15.00 19.33 57.71
C ARG A 713 15.68 20.63 57.26
N PHE A 714 16.53 20.56 56.24
CA PHE A 714 17.24 21.70 55.64
C PHE A 714 16.68 22.10 54.27
N ALA A 715 15.60 21.46 53.79
CA ALA A 715 15.04 21.73 52.46
C ALA A 715 14.56 23.19 52.30
N HIS A 716 14.15 23.82 53.41
CA HIS A 716 13.74 25.22 53.46
C HIS A 716 14.90 26.22 53.29
N LEU A 717 16.16 25.78 53.44
CA LEU A 717 17.34 26.61 53.20
C LEU A 717 17.64 26.69 51.69
N PRO A 718 18.09 27.85 51.18
CA PRO A 718 18.61 27.98 49.81
C PRO A 718 19.70 26.95 49.51
N ALA A 719 19.81 26.47 48.27
CA ALA A 719 20.73 25.40 47.90
C ALA A 719 22.21 25.67 48.28
N GLY A 720 22.64 26.94 48.31
CA GLY A 720 23.97 27.35 48.75
C GLY A 720 24.21 27.32 50.27
N GLN A 721 23.15 27.32 51.08
CA GLN A 721 23.21 27.36 52.55
C GLN A 721 22.93 26.00 53.22
N ARG A 722 22.60 24.99 52.43
CA ARG A 722 22.39 23.63 52.94
C ARG A 722 23.73 23.02 53.39
N PRO A 723 23.77 22.33 54.54
CA PRO A 723 24.99 21.68 55.05
C PRO A 723 25.58 20.69 54.03
N LYS A 724 26.90 20.76 53.82
CA LYS A 724 27.67 19.90 52.91
C LYS A 724 28.85 19.24 53.63
N PRO A 725 29.30 18.06 53.18
CA PRO A 725 30.53 17.44 53.69
C PRO A 725 31.74 18.38 53.69
N GLY A 726 32.59 18.28 54.72
CA GLY A 726 33.76 19.13 54.96
C GLY A 726 33.48 20.44 55.72
N GLN A 727 32.23 20.79 55.96
CA GLN A 727 31.87 22.01 56.69
C GLN A 727 31.87 21.78 58.21
N HIS A 728 32.44 22.73 58.96
CA HIS A 728 32.33 22.79 60.42
C HIS A 728 31.12 23.67 60.78
N LEU A 729 30.08 23.06 61.35
CA LEU A 729 28.80 23.72 61.60
C LEU A 729 28.33 23.50 63.05
N ALA A 730 27.56 24.45 63.57
CA ALA A 730 26.64 24.24 64.67
C ALA A 730 25.24 24.01 64.10
N ILE A 731 24.64 22.86 64.41
CA ILE A 731 23.30 22.46 63.95
C ILE A 731 22.37 22.38 65.15
N SER A 732 21.22 23.04 65.07
CA SER A 732 20.15 23.01 66.07
C SER A 732 18.78 22.87 65.40
N TYR A 733 17.82 22.23 66.07
CA TYR A 733 16.45 22.09 65.58
C TYR A 733 15.47 22.99 66.33
N ALA A 734 14.59 23.63 65.56
CA ALA A 734 13.40 24.33 66.03
C ALA A 734 12.25 24.12 65.02
N ASP A 735 11.07 23.75 65.50
CA ASP A 735 9.89 23.42 64.69
C ASP A 735 10.18 22.38 63.60
N SER A 736 10.95 21.35 63.96
CA SER A 736 11.44 20.31 63.03
C SER A 736 12.30 20.83 61.84
N LYS A 737 12.69 22.10 61.83
CA LYS A 737 13.59 22.70 60.83
C LYS A 737 15.00 22.83 61.39
N GLY A 738 15.99 22.49 60.56
CA GLY A 738 17.40 22.60 60.91
C GLY A 738 17.96 23.98 60.61
N LYS A 739 18.53 24.64 61.63
CA LYS A 739 19.35 25.85 61.46
C LYS A 739 20.83 25.46 61.46
N THR A 740 21.61 26.08 60.59
CA THR A 740 23.05 25.84 60.48
C THR A 740 23.81 27.15 60.66
N VAL A 741 24.83 27.14 61.51
CA VAL A 741 25.73 28.28 61.73
C VAL A 741 27.17 27.80 61.52
N PRO A 742 27.96 28.41 60.62
CA PRO A 742 29.37 28.07 60.47
C PRO A 742 30.16 28.28 61.76
N ILE A 743 31.01 27.32 62.13
CA ILE A 743 31.92 27.42 63.28
C ILE A 743 33.37 27.20 62.82
N GLN A 744 34.32 27.76 63.55
CA GLN A 744 35.74 27.53 63.28
C GLN A 744 36.16 26.12 63.72
N PRO A 745 37.05 25.44 62.96
CA PRO A 745 37.61 24.16 63.37
C PRO A 745 38.45 24.31 64.64
N PRO A 746 38.45 23.33 65.55
CA PRO A 746 39.25 23.41 66.78
C PRO A 746 40.75 23.46 66.45
N ALA A 747 41.48 24.38 67.09
CA ALA A 747 42.94 24.47 66.97
C ALA A 747 43.61 23.19 67.52
N ARG A 748 44.61 22.67 66.81
CA ARG A 748 45.37 21.45 67.17
C ARG A 748 45.81 21.50 68.64
N GLY A 749 45.36 20.52 69.45
CA GLY A 749 45.92 20.26 70.78
C GLY A 749 45.02 20.52 72.01
N LYS A 750 43.77 20.97 71.86
CA LYS A 750 42.80 20.99 72.97
C LYS A 750 41.65 20.02 72.71
N GLY A 751 41.55 18.98 73.54
CA GLY A 751 40.46 18.00 73.50
C GLY A 751 39.10 18.63 73.79
N LEU A 752 38.05 18.05 73.20
CA LEU A 752 36.65 18.37 73.49
C LEU A 752 36.27 17.82 74.88
N THR A 753 36.40 18.65 75.90
CA THR A 753 35.71 18.56 77.20
C THR A 753 35.29 19.98 77.56
N ARG A 754 34.06 20.32 77.95
CA ARG A 754 32.95 19.59 78.55
C ARG A 754 31.63 20.18 78.03
#